data_AF-C3XXQ4-F1
#
_entry.id   AF-C3XXQ4-F1
#
_cell.length_a   1.000
_cell.length_b   1.000
_cell.length_c   1.000
_cell.angle_alpha   90.00
_cell.angle_beta   90.00
_cell.angle_gamma   90.00
#
_symmetry.space_group_name_H-M   'P 1'
#
loop_
_entity.id
_entity.type
_entity.pdbx_description
1 polymer ?
#
loop_
_entity_poly.entity_id
_entity_poly.type
_entity_poly.pdbx_seq_one_letter_code
_entity_poly.pdbx_strand_id
1 'polypeptide(L)'
;MLPLGKGQLGVSTFFASAHPHDKCGSNGLPLTPNSIKILGRAQKLKTITHPRLCQYIDFARGKNERLIVVVEHYEDNVRLAAKEGRLSSPNKIKKLAFEVLLGLEYMNKHGLVHRALSSHNVLLCPEGKAKLSKFGLYHMTGGGADVAFPIGHPQYLAPEVLCPGPPVDTDVYDDTEMDMPLSGPKVDVWALGMILLELCIVRTLYMYLCIDNLPEDLRAILQLCLTVSPSKRPSPSTLLQHEVFAELSKAEPPYKNNIKLFSVELRCKDLELPEFDGRIEIDDDLLAGRRFDEVYYLWTLAGGDLEGELKRKGIIKPKPAVFMLPTVVAGEEGETFGHEKERKHLLDDTTILLSLEELRQRLENIDDTAFFPLLEDERTTSPISPSGNDLSETQSLPLVIRERDIEYQFHRVVLYERLLKAYPYKREHIWKEARVDIPPLNRAHIWAALLGVEGDVQGCYDAIDKETPQLIDRQIEVDIPRCHQYDELLSSPAAHAKFKRILKAWVFSNPHLVYWQALAFASLSAFIPKYLHHFFLKDNSAVIQEYLAVFSHLIAFHDPELANHMESIGFIPELYAIPWFLTMFAHVFPLHKIFHLWDTLLLGNSSLPLCIGVAILRQLRDALLSYGFNECILLFSDMPGTDIEKCVQDSINIFCCTPKSATFRKHARPPPKPKNGQRKFPASYYSTDYHDQPRTELSREPLTLEELKSEVSPRISAEDLIELCELKGPSPSKSPTKKSKTSRPKILIVDPDLSFSRGHIPSSINIPFNTAFSPEGDLVPCPAVSSLQQHKGRVVVVVGPKGGRNTYNFANQLVKLNYPKVVTLHGGIDALRHTGLLTVPPATL
;
A
#
# COMPACT_ATOMS: atom_id res chain seq x y z
N MET A 1 2.61 -14.12 -6.29
CA MET A 1 2.38 -14.83 -7.56
C MET A 1 3.37 -15.98 -7.68
N LEU A 2 3.16 -16.87 -8.65
CA LEU A 2 4.16 -17.84 -9.10
C LEU A 2 5.31 -17.13 -9.87
N PRO A 3 6.49 -17.78 -10.02
CA PRO A 3 7.49 -17.37 -11.00
C PRO A 3 6.94 -17.49 -12.43
N LEU A 4 7.55 -16.76 -13.37
CA LEU A 4 7.24 -16.82 -14.81
C LEU A 4 7.42 -18.24 -15.37
N GLY A 5 8.53 -18.88 -15.02
CA GLY A 5 8.95 -20.15 -15.60
C GLY A 5 8.93 -20.07 -17.12
N LYS A 6 8.36 -21.10 -17.76
CA LYS A 6 8.12 -21.17 -19.20
C LYS A 6 6.74 -20.63 -19.63
N GLY A 7 6.09 -19.84 -18.77
CA GLY A 7 4.84 -19.14 -19.06
C GLY A 7 5.07 -17.78 -19.72
N GLN A 8 4.03 -17.24 -20.34
CA GLN A 8 4.10 -15.98 -21.09
C GLN A 8 3.05 -14.97 -20.60
N LEU A 9 3.28 -13.67 -20.84
CA LEU A 9 2.27 -12.64 -20.62
C LEU A 9 1.30 -12.57 -21.80
N GLY A 10 0.09 -13.10 -21.62
CA GLY A 10 -1.01 -12.96 -22.56
C GLY A 10 -1.89 -11.75 -22.24
N VAL A 11 -2.35 -11.07 -23.28
CA VAL A 11 -3.24 -9.91 -23.19
C VAL A 11 -4.47 -10.12 -24.05
N SER A 12 -5.64 -9.88 -23.47
CA SER A 12 -6.94 -9.94 -24.15
C SER A 12 -7.77 -8.70 -23.83
N THR A 13 -8.82 -8.42 -24.61
CA THR A 13 -9.61 -7.18 -24.45
C THR A 13 -11.06 -7.36 -24.87
N PHE A 14 -11.97 -6.74 -24.11
CA PHE A 14 -13.41 -6.73 -24.35
C PHE A 14 -14.02 -5.37 -23.97
N PHE A 15 -15.32 -5.20 -24.18
CA PHE A 15 -16.05 -3.97 -23.84
C PHE A 15 -17.11 -4.23 -22.76
N ALA A 16 -17.23 -3.30 -21.81
CA ALA A 16 -18.39 -3.24 -20.92
C ALA A 16 -19.62 -2.72 -21.68
N SER A 17 -20.83 -3.02 -21.19
CA SER A 17 -22.06 -2.40 -21.71
C SER A 17 -22.12 -0.93 -21.29
N ALA A 18 -22.31 -0.02 -22.24
CA ALA A 18 -22.48 1.40 -21.92
C ALA A 18 -23.88 1.67 -21.33
N HIS A 19 -23.96 2.55 -20.33
CA HIS A 19 -25.25 3.08 -19.87
C HIS A 19 -25.87 3.96 -20.97
N PRO A 20 -27.21 4.00 -21.10
CA PRO A 20 -27.89 5.09 -21.79
C PRO A 20 -27.50 6.43 -21.18
N HIS A 21 -27.47 7.48 -22.02
CA HIS A 21 -27.26 8.85 -21.55
C HIS A 21 -28.33 9.27 -20.52
N ASP A 22 -27.99 10.30 -19.73
CA ASP A 22 -28.89 10.98 -18.78
C ASP A 22 -29.43 10.14 -17.60
N LYS A 23 -28.76 9.03 -17.24
CA LYS A 23 -29.07 8.25 -16.03
C LYS A 23 -28.18 8.59 -14.84
N CYS A 24 -28.78 9.18 -13.80
CA CYS A 24 -28.21 9.28 -12.45
C CYS A 24 -28.65 8.10 -11.56
N GLY A 25 -27.89 7.86 -10.48
CA GLY A 25 -28.27 6.96 -9.39
C GLY A 25 -29.26 7.60 -8.40
N SER A 26 -29.77 6.80 -7.47
CA SER A 26 -30.70 7.23 -6.41
C SER A 26 -30.12 8.28 -5.44
N ASN A 27 -28.80 8.46 -5.45
CA ASN A 27 -28.06 9.48 -4.71
C ASN A 27 -27.82 10.78 -5.50
N GLY A 28 -28.38 10.91 -6.71
CA GLY A 28 -28.21 12.07 -7.59
C GLY A 28 -26.85 12.16 -8.32
N LEU A 29 -25.92 11.24 -8.07
CA LEU A 29 -24.64 11.17 -8.79
C LEU A 29 -24.80 10.43 -10.13
N PRO A 30 -23.92 10.65 -11.12
CA PRO A 30 -23.89 9.86 -12.34
C PRO A 30 -23.75 8.36 -12.05
N LEU A 31 -24.41 7.49 -12.83
CA LEU A 31 -24.22 6.05 -12.69
C LEU A 31 -22.76 5.65 -12.92
N THR A 32 -22.21 4.81 -12.03
CA THR A 32 -20.86 4.29 -12.17
C THR A 32 -20.73 3.49 -13.47
N PRO A 33 -19.75 3.82 -14.35
CA PRO A 33 -19.51 3.09 -15.58
C PRO A 33 -19.33 1.60 -15.34
N ASN A 34 -19.88 0.77 -16.23
CA ASN A 34 -19.83 -0.68 -16.08
C ASN A 34 -18.38 -1.19 -16.14
N SER A 35 -17.51 -0.58 -16.95
CA SER A 35 -16.08 -0.88 -16.94
C SER A 35 -15.42 -0.67 -15.56
N ILE A 36 -15.81 0.37 -14.81
CA ILE A 36 -15.30 0.65 -13.45
C ILE A 36 -15.81 -0.40 -12.44
N LYS A 37 -17.08 -0.82 -12.52
CA LYS A 37 -17.59 -1.93 -11.70
C LYS A 37 -16.78 -3.21 -11.94
N ILE A 38 -16.54 -3.54 -13.21
CA ILE A 38 -15.81 -4.73 -13.62
C ILE A 38 -14.35 -4.65 -13.13
N LEU A 39 -13.67 -3.52 -13.36
CA LEU A 39 -12.30 -3.28 -12.91
C LEU A 39 -12.15 -3.50 -11.39
N GLY A 40 -13.10 -3.01 -10.60
CA GLY A 40 -13.16 -3.21 -9.15
C GLY A 40 -13.35 -4.68 -8.74
N ARG A 41 -14.28 -5.41 -9.39
CA ARG A 41 -14.46 -6.86 -9.13
C ARG A 41 -13.26 -7.69 -9.57
N ALA A 42 -12.63 -7.31 -10.68
CA ALA A 42 -11.49 -8.00 -11.27
C ALA A 42 -10.27 -8.05 -10.33
N GLN A 43 -10.10 -7.05 -9.45
CA GLN A 43 -9.01 -7.06 -8.44
C GLN A 43 -9.03 -8.28 -7.50
N LYS A 44 -10.17 -8.98 -7.32
CA LYS A 44 -10.22 -10.25 -6.57
C LYS A 44 -9.39 -11.36 -7.26
N LEU A 45 -9.27 -11.31 -8.59
CA LEU A 45 -8.62 -12.35 -9.39
C LEU A 45 -7.09 -12.31 -9.27
N LYS A 46 -6.50 -11.12 -9.05
CA LYS A 46 -5.05 -10.95 -8.80
C LYS A 46 -4.57 -11.65 -7.52
N THR A 47 -5.45 -11.96 -6.57
CA THR A 47 -5.11 -12.70 -5.35
C THR A 47 -5.26 -14.23 -5.48
N ILE A 48 -5.84 -14.72 -6.58
CA ILE A 48 -6.00 -16.15 -6.85
C ILE A 48 -4.68 -16.69 -7.40
N THR A 49 -4.08 -17.67 -6.73
CA THR A 49 -2.81 -18.29 -7.15
C THR A 49 -2.88 -19.79 -6.90
N HIS A 50 -2.88 -20.60 -7.96
CA HIS A 50 -3.01 -22.05 -7.90
C HIS A 50 -2.32 -22.70 -9.13
N PRO A 51 -1.60 -23.83 -9.01
CA PRO A 51 -0.87 -24.42 -10.15
C PRO A 51 -1.73 -24.84 -11.35
N ARG A 52 -3.05 -24.94 -11.17
CA ARG A 52 -4.04 -25.32 -12.19
C ARG A 52 -4.89 -24.16 -12.72
N LEU A 53 -4.57 -22.92 -12.34
CA LEU A 53 -5.25 -21.71 -12.81
C LEU A 53 -4.20 -20.76 -13.39
N CYS A 54 -4.52 -20.10 -14.50
CA CYS A 54 -3.63 -19.07 -15.06
C CYS A 54 -3.64 -17.84 -14.13
N GLN A 55 -2.47 -17.41 -13.66
CA GLN A 55 -2.28 -16.22 -12.83
C GLN A 55 -2.84 -14.98 -13.56
N TYR A 56 -3.78 -14.25 -12.96
CA TYR A 56 -4.13 -12.91 -13.43
C TYR A 56 -3.10 -11.90 -12.91
N ILE A 57 -2.42 -11.20 -13.82
CA ILE A 57 -1.40 -10.21 -13.48
C ILE A 57 -2.05 -8.84 -13.27
N ASP A 58 -2.83 -8.36 -14.24
CA ASP A 58 -3.34 -6.99 -14.20
C ASP A 58 -4.62 -6.74 -15.02
N PHE A 59 -5.27 -5.62 -14.74
CA PHE A 59 -6.48 -5.16 -15.38
C PHE A 59 -6.42 -3.65 -15.62
N ALA A 60 -6.55 -3.22 -16.87
CA ALA A 60 -6.52 -1.82 -17.25
C ALA A 60 -7.82 -1.40 -17.98
N ARG A 61 -8.27 -0.17 -17.74
CA ARG A 61 -9.38 0.45 -18.48
C ARG A 61 -8.82 1.23 -19.66
N GLY A 62 -9.28 0.90 -20.85
CA GLY A 62 -8.99 1.63 -22.09
C GLY A 62 -10.11 2.60 -22.44
N LYS A 63 -9.94 3.33 -23.54
CA LYS A 63 -10.96 4.30 -24.00
C LYS A 63 -12.27 3.61 -24.40
N ASN A 64 -13.39 4.29 -24.19
CA ASN A 64 -14.75 3.89 -24.59
C ASN A 64 -15.23 2.57 -23.98
N GLU A 65 -15.24 2.47 -22.64
CA GLU A 65 -15.64 1.26 -21.88
C GLU A 65 -14.86 -0.03 -22.22
N ARG A 66 -13.72 0.08 -22.90
CA ARG A 66 -12.81 -1.04 -23.15
C ARG A 66 -12.13 -1.46 -21.85
N LEU A 67 -11.98 -2.77 -21.67
CA LEU A 67 -11.12 -3.36 -20.65
C LEU A 67 -10.02 -4.18 -21.33
N ILE A 68 -8.85 -4.20 -20.70
CA ILE A 68 -7.67 -4.97 -21.08
C ILE A 68 -7.29 -5.85 -19.89
N VAL A 69 -7.03 -7.13 -20.17
CA VAL A 69 -6.74 -8.16 -19.18
C VAL A 69 -5.36 -8.73 -19.45
N VAL A 70 -4.46 -8.66 -18.46
CA VAL A 70 -3.12 -9.26 -18.50
C VAL A 70 -3.13 -10.53 -17.66
N VAL A 71 -2.83 -11.67 -18.28
CA VAL A 71 -2.97 -13.00 -17.69
C VAL A 71 -1.81 -13.91 -18.15
N GLU A 72 -1.42 -14.85 -17.31
CA GLU A 72 -0.54 -15.96 -17.70
C GLU A 72 -1.15 -16.71 -18.89
N HIS A 73 -0.34 -16.98 -19.91
CA HIS A 73 -0.79 -17.63 -21.12
C HIS A 73 0.25 -18.60 -21.69
N TYR A 74 -0.25 -19.51 -22.53
CA TYR A 74 0.46 -20.54 -23.26
C TYR A 74 -0.29 -20.74 -24.59
N GLU A 75 0.42 -20.94 -25.69
CA GLU A 75 -0.19 -21.14 -27.01
C GLU A 75 -0.93 -22.49 -27.10
N ASP A 76 -0.39 -23.53 -26.45
CA ASP A 76 -0.96 -24.87 -26.47
C ASP A 76 -2.17 -25.01 -25.52
N ASN A 77 -3.12 -25.83 -25.94
CA ASN A 77 -4.40 -26.03 -25.28
C ASN A 77 -5.01 -27.38 -25.67
N VAL A 78 -6.01 -27.81 -24.88
CA VAL A 78 -6.65 -29.13 -25.03
C VAL A 78 -7.23 -29.34 -26.44
N ARG A 79 -7.75 -28.31 -27.10
CA ARG A 79 -8.28 -28.38 -28.48
C ARG A 79 -7.18 -28.70 -29.50
N LEU A 80 -6.00 -28.07 -29.41
CA LEU A 80 -4.87 -28.33 -30.30
C LEU A 80 -4.28 -29.72 -30.03
N ALA A 81 -3.98 -30.03 -28.77
CA ALA A 81 -3.45 -31.33 -28.36
C ALA A 81 -4.41 -32.52 -28.64
N ALA A 82 -5.71 -32.26 -28.81
CA ALA A 82 -6.68 -33.23 -29.31
C ALA A 82 -6.56 -33.45 -30.83
N LYS A 83 -6.53 -32.37 -31.62
CA LYS A 83 -6.36 -32.42 -33.09
C LYS A 83 -5.07 -33.11 -33.51
N GLU A 84 -4.00 -32.88 -32.75
CA GLU A 84 -2.67 -33.48 -32.97
C GLU A 84 -2.52 -34.89 -32.37
N GLY A 85 -3.58 -35.45 -31.78
CA GLY A 85 -3.57 -36.79 -31.19
C GLY A 85 -2.73 -36.92 -29.91
N ARG A 86 -2.11 -35.85 -29.40
CA ARG A 86 -1.28 -35.87 -28.18
C ARG A 86 -2.05 -36.34 -26.94
N LEU A 87 -3.37 -36.11 -26.89
CA LEU A 87 -4.28 -36.54 -25.80
C LEU A 87 -4.99 -37.90 -26.01
N SER A 88 -4.60 -38.72 -27.00
CA SER A 88 -5.35 -39.95 -27.39
C SER A 88 -5.41 -41.10 -26.36
N SER A 89 -4.67 -41.04 -25.26
CA SER A 89 -4.61 -42.12 -24.26
C SER A 89 -5.65 -41.93 -23.14
N PRO A 90 -6.43 -42.97 -22.76
CA PRO A 90 -7.36 -42.89 -21.63
C PRO A 90 -6.73 -42.38 -20.33
N ASN A 91 -5.48 -42.74 -20.04
CA ASN A 91 -4.79 -42.28 -18.83
C ASN A 91 -4.40 -40.79 -18.91
N LYS A 92 -4.12 -40.25 -20.11
CA LYS A 92 -3.96 -38.81 -20.31
C LYS A 92 -5.28 -38.06 -20.12
N ILE A 93 -6.40 -38.62 -20.62
CA ILE A 93 -7.74 -38.05 -20.44
C ILE A 93 -8.15 -38.07 -18.95
N LYS A 94 -7.90 -39.18 -18.22
CA LYS A 94 -8.09 -39.26 -16.76
C LYS A 94 -7.25 -38.21 -16.01
N LYS A 95 -5.96 -38.08 -16.34
CA LYS A 95 -5.09 -37.06 -15.73
C LYS A 95 -5.59 -35.65 -16.00
N LEU A 96 -5.98 -35.34 -17.24
CA LEU A 96 -6.54 -34.04 -17.61
C LEU A 96 -7.83 -33.71 -16.82
N ALA A 97 -8.74 -34.67 -16.69
CA ALA A 97 -9.95 -34.50 -15.88
C ALA A 97 -9.62 -34.16 -14.42
N PHE A 98 -8.67 -34.87 -13.81
CA PHE A 98 -8.19 -34.63 -12.45
C PHE A 98 -7.57 -33.22 -12.30
N GLU A 99 -6.65 -32.85 -13.19
CA GLU A 99 -5.98 -31.54 -13.15
C GLU A 99 -6.95 -30.35 -13.35
N VAL A 100 -7.97 -30.51 -14.20
CA VAL A 100 -9.06 -29.52 -14.34
C VAL A 100 -9.92 -29.45 -13.08
N LEU A 101 -10.29 -30.59 -12.50
CA LEU A 101 -11.11 -30.64 -11.29
C LEU A 101 -10.41 -29.99 -10.08
N LEU A 102 -9.09 -30.17 -9.92
CA LEU A 102 -8.31 -29.45 -8.91
C LEU A 102 -8.39 -27.92 -9.08
N GLY A 103 -8.37 -27.43 -10.33
CA GLY A 103 -8.57 -26.01 -10.62
C GLY A 103 -9.97 -25.51 -10.24
N LEU A 104 -11.01 -26.26 -10.62
CA LEU A 104 -12.41 -25.92 -10.30
C LEU A 104 -12.70 -25.97 -8.80
N GLU A 105 -12.17 -26.97 -8.08
CA GLU A 105 -12.37 -27.12 -6.64
C GLU A 105 -11.72 -25.96 -5.86
N TYR A 106 -10.51 -25.53 -6.25
CA TYR A 106 -9.87 -24.33 -5.72
C TYR A 106 -10.68 -23.07 -6.03
N MET A 107 -11.23 -22.93 -7.24
CA MET A 107 -12.11 -21.79 -7.58
C MET A 107 -13.37 -21.75 -6.71
N ASN A 108 -14.04 -22.88 -6.51
CA ASN A 108 -15.27 -22.93 -5.73
C ASN A 108 -15.03 -22.57 -4.26
N LYS A 109 -13.89 -22.99 -3.68
CA LYS A 109 -13.42 -22.57 -2.34
C LYS A 109 -13.23 -21.05 -2.20
N HIS A 110 -13.08 -20.32 -3.31
CA HIS A 110 -12.99 -18.85 -3.35
C HIS A 110 -14.30 -18.17 -3.80
N GLY A 111 -15.41 -18.92 -3.90
CA GLY A 111 -16.69 -18.40 -4.40
C GLY A 111 -16.62 -17.98 -5.86
N LEU A 112 -15.99 -18.80 -6.70
CA LEU A 112 -15.88 -18.61 -8.15
C LEU A 112 -16.41 -19.85 -8.91
N VAL A 113 -17.01 -19.58 -10.07
CA VAL A 113 -17.52 -20.56 -11.05
C VAL A 113 -17.05 -20.08 -12.42
N HIS A 114 -16.54 -20.99 -13.26
CA HIS A 114 -15.85 -20.67 -14.50
C HIS A 114 -16.79 -20.16 -15.58
N ARG A 115 -17.94 -20.84 -15.76
CA ARG A 115 -19.04 -20.51 -16.70
C ARG A 115 -18.69 -20.36 -18.18
N ALA A 116 -17.40 -20.44 -18.54
CA ALA A 116 -16.82 -20.35 -19.87
C ALA A 116 -15.72 -21.42 -20.09
N LEU A 117 -15.78 -22.52 -19.35
CA LEU A 117 -14.87 -23.65 -19.51
C LEU A 117 -15.08 -24.30 -20.89
N SER A 118 -13.99 -24.52 -21.63
CA SER A 118 -13.99 -25.13 -22.97
C SER A 118 -12.63 -25.75 -23.27
N SER A 119 -12.53 -26.61 -24.29
CA SER A 119 -11.26 -27.21 -24.72
C SER A 119 -10.24 -26.18 -25.25
N HIS A 120 -10.68 -24.96 -25.57
CA HIS A 120 -9.80 -23.84 -25.93
C HIS A 120 -9.30 -23.08 -24.70
N ASN A 121 -10.10 -23.01 -23.62
CA ASN A 121 -9.77 -22.26 -22.41
C ASN A 121 -9.01 -23.10 -21.36
N VAL A 122 -8.90 -24.42 -21.54
CA VAL A 122 -7.93 -25.27 -20.81
C VAL A 122 -6.61 -25.28 -21.58
N LEU A 123 -5.65 -24.51 -21.08
CA LEU A 123 -4.30 -24.38 -21.64
C LEU A 123 -3.40 -25.50 -21.13
N LEU A 124 -2.33 -25.77 -21.87
CA LEU A 124 -1.30 -26.75 -21.52
C LEU A 124 0.04 -26.02 -21.43
N CYS A 125 0.71 -26.09 -20.27
CA CYS A 125 2.09 -25.60 -20.15
C CYS A 125 3.09 -26.65 -20.66
N PRO A 126 4.36 -26.29 -20.95
CA PRO A 126 5.34 -27.18 -21.58
C PRO A 126 5.59 -28.51 -20.85
N GLU A 127 5.34 -28.56 -19.54
CA GLU A 127 5.41 -29.77 -18.69
C GLU A 127 4.22 -30.74 -18.90
N GLY A 128 3.35 -30.48 -19.88
CA GLY A 128 2.16 -31.28 -20.19
C GLY A 128 1.10 -31.22 -19.09
N LYS A 129 1.06 -30.12 -18.33
CA LYS A 129 0.16 -29.88 -17.19
C LYS A 129 -0.93 -28.88 -17.59
N ALA A 130 -2.17 -29.16 -17.22
CA ALA A 130 -3.32 -28.32 -17.54
C ALA A 130 -3.46 -27.12 -16.59
N LYS A 131 -3.85 -25.97 -17.16
CA LYS A 131 -4.23 -24.73 -16.45
C LYS A 131 -5.51 -24.13 -17.04
N LEU A 132 -6.43 -23.69 -16.19
CA LEU A 132 -7.67 -23.03 -16.61
C LEU A 132 -7.42 -21.53 -16.86
N SER A 133 -7.86 -21.03 -18.02
CA SER A 133 -7.79 -19.62 -18.41
C SER A 133 -9.18 -18.99 -18.54
N LYS A 134 -9.26 -17.65 -18.56
CA LYS A 134 -10.52 -16.86 -18.62
C LYS A 134 -11.54 -17.14 -17.50
N PHE A 135 -11.20 -17.92 -16.48
CA PHE A 135 -12.09 -18.36 -15.39
C PHE A 135 -12.71 -17.23 -14.56
N GLY A 136 -12.11 -16.04 -14.57
CA GLY A 136 -12.63 -14.86 -13.87
C GLY A 136 -13.70 -14.05 -14.63
N LEU A 137 -13.97 -14.36 -15.91
CA LEU A 137 -14.81 -13.52 -16.78
C LEU A 137 -16.24 -13.34 -16.24
N TYR A 138 -16.89 -14.43 -15.84
CA TYR A 138 -18.25 -14.41 -15.28
C TYR A 138 -18.36 -13.62 -13.96
N HIS A 139 -17.33 -13.70 -13.11
CA HIS A 139 -17.29 -12.96 -11.85
C HIS A 139 -17.06 -11.46 -12.07
N MET A 140 -16.11 -11.08 -12.94
CA MET A 140 -15.78 -9.67 -13.14
C MET A 140 -16.95 -8.89 -13.76
N THR A 141 -17.67 -9.48 -14.72
CA THR A 141 -18.82 -8.89 -15.43
C THR A 141 -20.15 -8.90 -14.66
N GLY A 142 -20.15 -9.29 -13.38
CA GLY A 142 -21.37 -9.34 -12.57
C GLY A 142 -22.37 -10.37 -13.10
N GLY A 143 -21.90 -11.58 -13.40
CA GLY A 143 -22.71 -12.64 -13.99
C GLY A 143 -23.03 -12.46 -15.49
N GLY A 144 -22.50 -11.40 -16.11
CA GLY A 144 -22.78 -11.00 -17.50
C GLY A 144 -23.58 -9.70 -17.62
N ALA A 145 -24.14 -9.15 -16.53
CA ALA A 145 -24.97 -7.95 -16.59
C ALA A 145 -24.22 -6.68 -17.04
N ASP A 146 -22.93 -6.57 -16.74
CA ASP A 146 -22.12 -5.41 -17.09
C ASP A 146 -21.46 -5.51 -18.50
N VAL A 147 -21.85 -6.49 -19.33
CA VAL A 147 -21.39 -6.67 -20.72
C VAL A 147 -22.54 -6.91 -21.69
N ALA A 148 -22.30 -6.75 -23.00
CA ALA A 148 -23.31 -6.93 -24.05
C ALA A 148 -23.23 -8.28 -24.79
N PHE A 149 -22.46 -9.25 -24.26
CA PHE A 149 -22.24 -10.57 -24.88
C PHE A 149 -22.57 -11.73 -23.93
N PRO A 150 -23.06 -12.88 -24.45
CA PRO A 150 -23.24 -14.08 -23.64
C PRO A 150 -21.91 -14.63 -23.15
N ILE A 151 -21.88 -15.17 -21.92
CA ILE A 151 -20.66 -15.72 -21.31
C ILE A 151 -20.65 -17.25 -21.39
N GLY A 152 -19.57 -17.77 -21.98
CA GLY A 152 -19.38 -19.18 -22.31
C GLY A 152 -19.87 -19.54 -23.71
N HIS A 153 -19.38 -20.66 -24.24
CA HIS A 153 -19.75 -21.12 -25.58
C HIS A 153 -20.90 -22.14 -25.48
N PRO A 154 -22.01 -22.00 -26.22
CA PRO A 154 -23.23 -22.81 -26.05
C PRO A 154 -23.01 -24.33 -25.97
N GLN A 155 -22.07 -24.88 -26.74
CA GLN A 155 -21.78 -26.32 -26.79
C GLN A 155 -21.21 -26.93 -25.49
N TYR A 156 -20.77 -26.11 -24.52
CA TYR A 156 -20.34 -26.57 -23.18
C TYR A 156 -21.26 -26.09 -22.05
N LEU A 157 -22.32 -25.31 -22.35
CA LEU A 157 -23.23 -24.82 -21.32
C LEU A 157 -24.13 -25.96 -20.81
N ALA A 158 -24.39 -25.93 -19.50
CA ALA A 158 -25.25 -26.90 -18.84
C ALA A 158 -26.74 -26.62 -19.15
N PRO A 159 -27.63 -27.62 -19.16
CA PRO A 159 -29.04 -27.44 -19.53
C PRO A 159 -29.75 -26.38 -18.68
N GLU A 160 -29.44 -26.32 -17.38
CA GLU A 160 -29.98 -25.33 -16.45
C GLU A 160 -29.53 -23.88 -16.71
N VAL A 161 -28.48 -23.69 -17.50
CA VAL A 161 -27.97 -22.37 -17.93
C VAL A 161 -28.62 -21.91 -19.23
N LEU A 162 -28.95 -22.87 -20.12
CA LEU A 162 -29.62 -22.61 -21.39
C LEU A 162 -31.13 -22.45 -21.21
N CYS A 163 -31.71 -23.23 -20.30
CA CYS A 163 -33.11 -23.20 -19.90
C CYS A 163 -33.20 -23.01 -18.38
N PRO A 164 -32.92 -21.80 -17.86
CA PRO A 164 -33.37 -21.44 -16.52
C PRO A 164 -34.90 -21.61 -16.45
N GLY A 165 -35.40 -22.04 -15.30
CA GLY A 165 -36.83 -22.17 -15.06
C GLY A 165 -37.55 -20.81 -15.07
N PRO A 166 -38.89 -20.79 -14.92
CA PRO A 166 -39.58 -19.55 -14.61
C PRO A 166 -38.95 -18.91 -13.36
N PRO A 167 -38.86 -17.57 -13.30
CA PRO A 167 -38.35 -16.88 -12.12
C PRO A 167 -39.21 -17.25 -10.90
N VAL A 168 -38.59 -17.32 -9.73
CA VAL A 168 -39.29 -17.52 -8.47
C VAL A 168 -39.65 -16.14 -7.94
N ASP A 169 -40.95 -15.84 -7.84
CA ASP A 169 -41.44 -14.58 -7.28
C ASP A 169 -41.24 -14.57 -5.76
N THR A 170 -40.08 -14.08 -5.31
CA THR A 170 -39.80 -13.76 -3.90
C THR A 170 -39.62 -12.25 -3.74
N ASP A 171 -40.73 -11.55 -3.41
CA ASP A 171 -40.80 -10.09 -3.16
C ASP A 171 -40.08 -9.64 -1.87
N VAL A 172 -38.98 -10.30 -1.49
CA VAL A 172 -38.19 -10.01 -0.28
C VAL A 172 -36.82 -9.48 -0.68
N TYR A 173 -36.75 -8.16 -0.89
CA TYR A 173 -35.48 -7.43 -0.96
C TYR A 173 -34.84 -7.36 0.44
N ASP A 174 -34.20 -8.44 0.88
CA ASP A 174 -33.22 -8.42 1.97
C ASP A 174 -31.83 -8.67 1.37
N ASP A 175 -30.92 -7.70 1.55
CA ASP A 175 -29.64 -7.57 0.84
C ASP A 175 -28.55 -8.51 1.41
N THR A 176 -28.96 -9.63 2.02
CA THR A 176 -28.14 -10.45 2.93
C THR A 176 -28.09 -11.96 2.62
N GLU A 177 -29.07 -12.53 1.90
CA GLU A 177 -28.96 -13.90 1.36
C GLU A 177 -28.84 -13.87 -0.17
N MET A 178 -27.82 -14.55 -0.72
CA MET A 178 -27.70 -14.70 -2.17
C MET A 178 -28.79 -15.64 -2.68
N ASP A 179 -29.64 -15.14 -3.59
CA ASP A 179 -30.42 -15.96 -4.53
C ASP A 179 -29.60 -17.17 -4.97
N MET A 180 -30.12 -18.40 -4.78
CA MET A 180 -29.43 -19.60 -5.24
C MET A 180 -29.18 -19.49 -6.75
N PRO A 181 -27.92 -19.30 -7.20
CA PRO A 181 -27.71 -18.93 -8.58
C PRO A 181 -27.96 -20.14 -9.48
N LEU A 182 -28.67 -19.91 -10.58
CA LEU A 182 -28.84 -20.82 -11.74
C LEU A 182 -27.49 -21.19 -12.43
N SER A 183 -26.37 -20.94 -11.76
CA SER A 183 -24.99 -21.19 -12.21
C SER A 183 -24.08 -21.51 -11.01
N GLY A 184 -24.53 -22.40 -10.12
CA GLY A 184 -23.67 -22.98 -9.07
C GLY A 184 -22.55 -23.88 -9.64
N PRO A 185 -21.55 -24.27 -8.82
CA PRO A 185 -20.33 -25.00 -9.25
C PRO A 185 -20.49 -26.20 -10.19
N LYS A 186 -21.66 -26.85 -10.18
CA LYS A 186 -21.95 -28.05 -10.96
C LYS A 186 -22.09 -27.77 -12.47
N VAL A 187 -22.23 -26.52 -12.89
CA VAL A 187 -22.23 -26.15 -14.33
C VAL A 187 -20.87 -26.40 -14.98
N ASP A 188 -19.77 -26.17 -14.25
CA ASP A 188 -18.42 -26.39 -14.76
C ASP A 188 -18.10 -27.90 -14.87
N VAL A 189 -18.72 -28.73 -14.02
CA VAL A 189 -18.62 -30.20 -14.09
C VAL A 189 -19.28 -30.73 -15.38
N TRP A 190 -20.39 -30.15 -15.80
CA TRP A 190 -21.01 -30.46 -17.11
C TRP A 190 -20.10 -30.02 -18.27
N ALA A 191 -19.56 -28.81 -18.21
CA ALA A 191 -18.64 -28.30 -19.24
C ALA A 191 -17.38 -29.19 -19.37
N LEU A 192 -16.83 -29.68 -18.25
CA LEU A 192 -15.79 -30.71 -18.26
C LEU A 192 -16.27 -32.01 -18.93
N GLY A 193 -17.47 -32.49 -18.60
CA GLY A 193 -18.07 -33.65 -19.26
C GLY A 193 -18.12 -33.50 -20.79
N MET A 194 -18.50 -32.32 -21.28
CA MET A 194 -18.54 -32.02 -22.71
C MET A 194 -17.14 -31.96 -23.34
N ILE A 195 -16.11 -31.48 -22.62
CA ILE A 195 -14.70 -31.53 -23.08
C ILE A 195 -14.20 -32.98 -23.15
N LEU A 196 -14.47 -33.80 -22.12
CA LEU A 196 -14.08 -35.20 -22.11
C LEU A 196 -14.78 -36.00 -23.22
N LEU A 197 -16.05 -35.68 -23.50
CA LEU A 197 -16.80 -36.24 -24.62
C LEU A 197 -16.22 -35.82 -25.97
N GLU A 198 -15.86 -34.54 -26.14
CA GLU A 198 -15.16 -34.02 -27.32
C GLU A 198 -13.86 -34.80 -27.59
N LEU A 199 -13.02 -35.00 -26.57
CA LEU A 199 -11.78 -35.79 -26.66
C LEU A 199 -12.03 -37.25 -27.05
N CYS A 200 -13.13 -37.84 -26.59
CA CYS A 200 -13.52 -39.21 -26.94
C CYS A 200 -14.08 -39.33 -28.37
N ILE A 201 -14.79 -38.31 -28.85
CA ILE A 201 -15.45 -38.31 -30.18
C ILE A 201 -14.47 -37.92 -31.30
N VAL A 202 -13.57 -36.96 -31.09
CA VAL A 202 -12.57 -36.53 -32.11
C VAL A 202 -11.66 -37.69 -32.56
N ARG A 203 -11.53 -38.74 -31.74
CA ARG A 203 -10.88 -40.02 -32.06
C ARG A 203 -11.59 -40.84 -33.15
N THR A 204 -12.87 -40.58 -33.43
CA THR A 204 -13.76 -41.52 -34.12
C THR A 204 -14.36 -40.89 -35.39
N LEU A 205 -13.76 -41.20 -36.55
CA LEU A 205 -14.20 -40.76 -37.89
C LEU A 205 -15.59 -41.30 -38.33
N TYR A 206 -16.30 -42.01 -37.45
CA TYR A 206 -17.64 -42.56 -37.68
C TYR A 206 -18.58 -42.15 -36.54
N MET A 207 -19.57 -41.31 -36.84
CA MET A 207 -20.46 -40.66 -35.87
C MET A 207 -21.42 -41.61 -35.12
N TYR A 208 -21.45 -42.90 -35.45
CA TYR A 208 -22.53 -43.83 -35.08
C TYR A 208 -22.13 -45.01 -34.16
N LEU A 209 -20.90 -45.09 -33.67
CA LEU A 209 -20.47 -46.13 -32.72
C LEU A 209 -19.56 -45.58 -31.61
N CYS A 210 -19.41 -46.36 -30.54
CA CYS A 210 -18.33 -46.28 -29.54
C CYS A 210 -18.47 -45.32 -28.33
N ILE A 211 -19.65 -45.15 -27.73
CA ILE A 211 -19.71 -44.93 -26.27
C ILE A 211 -19.37 -46.25 -25.56
N ASP A 212 -19.86 -47.39 -26.07
CA ASP A 212 -19.69 -48.72 -25.48
C ASP A 212 -18.26 -49.28 -25.56
N ASN A 213 -17.41 -48.65 -26.38
CA ASN A 213 -15.97 -48.94 -26.50
C ASN A 213 -15.09 -47.88 -25.79
N LEU A 214 -15.66 -47.12 -24.85
CA LEU A 214 -14.89 -46.33 -23.89
C LEU A 214 -14.58 -47.17 -22.64
N PRO A 215 -13.36 -47.06 -22.07
CA PRO A 215 -13.03 -47.67 -20.77
C PRO A 215 -14.06 -47.30 -19.69
N GLU A 216 -14.37 -48.25 -18.83
CA GLU A 216 -15.45 -48.15 -17.84
C GLU A 216 -15.25 -46.93 -16.91
N ASP A 217 -14.02 -46.72 -16.42
CA ASP A 217 -13.55 -45.51 -15.72
C ASP A 217 -14.05 -44.19 -16.33
N LEU A 218 -13.85 -44.03 -17.65
CA LEU A 218 -14.17 -42.81 -18.37
C LEU A 218 -15.68 -42.70 -18.64
N ARG A 219 -16.35 -43.84 -18.85
CA ARG A 219 -17.80 -43.91 -19.01
C ARG A 219 -18.51 -43.49 -17.72
N ALA A 220 -18.04 -43.95 -16.56
CA ALA A 220 -18.55 -43.57 -15.25
C ALA A 220 -18.41 -42.05 -15.00
N ILE A 221 -17.22 -41.49 -15.24
CA ILE A 221 -17.00 -40.04 -15.11
C ILE A 221 -17.90 -39.25 -16.08
N LEU A 222 -18.01 -39.67 -17.33
CA LEU A 222 -18.86 -39.00 -18.32
C LEU A 222 -20.35 -39.02 -17.92
N GLN A 223 -20.86 -40.14 -17.42
CA GLN A 223 -22.24 -40.25 -16.93
C GLN A 223 -22.50 -39.35 -15.71
N LEU A 224 -21.56 -39.28 -14.78
CA LEU A 224 -21.63 -38.38 -13.62
C LEU A 224 -21.62 -36.90 -14.07
N CYS A 225 -20.70 -36.51 -14.96
CA CYS A 225 -20.59 -35.13 -15.44
C CYS A 225 -21.80 -34.69 -16.27
N LEU A 226 -22.28 -35.55 -17.18
CA LEU A 226 -23.40 -35.28 -18.09
C LEU A 226 -24.77 -35.65 -17.49
N THR A 227 -24.84 -35.76 -16.16
CA THR A 227 -26.12 -35.87 -15.46
C THR A 227 -26.89 -34.55 -15.60
N VAL A 228 -28.00 -34.58 -16.36
CA VAL A 228 -28.83 -33.40 -16.68
C VAL A 228 -29.31 -32.69 -15.41
N SER A 229 -29.81 -33.42 -14.42
CA SER A 229 -30.35 -32.86 -13.18
C SER A 229 -29.26 -32.29 -12.26
N PRO A 230 -29.22 -30.97 -11.98
CA PRO A 230 -28.13 -30.37 -11.21
C PRO A 230 -28.10 -30.80 -9.74
N SER A 231 -29.23 -31.21 -9.15
CA SER A 231 -29.25 -31.78 -7.80
C SER A 231 -28.45 -33.09 -7.73
N LYS A 232 -28.58 -33.94 -8.76
CA LYS A 232 -27.92 -35.27 -8.84
C LYS A 232 -26.47 -35.24 -9.34
N ARG A 233 -26.10 -34.26 -10.19
CA ARG A 233 -24.72 -34.08 -10.68
C ARG A 233 -23.76 -33.84 -9.48
N PRO A 234 -22.55 -34.40 -9.42
CA PRO A 234 -21.60 -34.11 -8.32
C PRO A 234 -21.04 -32.69 -8.40
N SER A 235 -20.47 -32.18 -7.30
CA SER A 235 -19.58 -31.01 -7.32
C SER A 235 -18.15 -31.43 -7.73
N PRO A 236 -17.25 -30.49 -8.07
CA PRO A 236 -15.84 -30.81 -8.30
C PRO A 236 -15.17 -31.52 -7.11
N SER A 237 -15.46 -31.11 -5.87
CA SER A 237 -14.93 -31.74 -4.66
C SER A 237 -15.44 -33.16 -4.44
N THR A 238 -16.72 -33.44 -4.72
CA THR A 238 -17.26 -34.80 -4.68
C THR A 238 -16.66 -35.67 -5.79
N LEU A 239 -16.48 -35.13 -6.99
CA LEU A 239 -15.98 -35.89 -8.13
C LEU A 239 -14.48 -36.21 -8.01
N LEU A 240 -13.67 -35.35 -7.37
CA LEU A 240 -12.26 -35.63 -7.03
C LEU A 240 -12.08 -36.83 -6.09
N GLN A 241 -13.10 -37.20 -5.31
CA GLN A 241 -13.08 -38.32 -4.37
C GLN A 241 -13.44 -39.66 -5.04
N HIS A 242 -13.77 -39.67 -6.34
CA HIS A 242 -14.12 -40.87 -7.08
C HIS A 242 -12.93 -41.81 -7.28
N GLU A 243 -13.14 -43.12 -7.19
CA GLU A 243 -12.07 -44.14 -7.14
C GLU A 243 -11.11 -44.09 -8.33
N VAL A 244 -11.61 -43.71 -9.50
CA VAL A 244 -10.84 -43.51 -10.75
C VAL A 244 -9.70 -42.48 -10.60
N PHE A 245 -9.75 -41.59 -9.60
CA PHE A 245 -8.71 -40.63 -9.28
C PHE A 245 -7.84 -41.00 -8.06
N ALA A 246 -8.10 -42.13 -7.39
CA ALA A 246 -7.45 -42.49 -6.13
C ALA A 246 -5.93 -42.68 -6.23
N GLU A 247 -5.39 -43.07 -7.40
CA GLU A 247 -3.94 -43.13 -7.65
C GLU A 247 -3.34 -41.73 -7.87
N LEU A 248 -4.00 -40.89 -8.66
CA LEU A 248 -3.56 -39.52 -8.94
C LEU A 248 -3.59 -38.64 -7.69
N SER A 249 -4.60 -38.83 -6.83
CA SER A 249 -4.75 -38.17 -5.53
C SER A 249 -3.66 -38.55 -4.50
N LYS A 250 -3.02 -39.72 -4.66
CA LYS A 250 -1.82 -40.10 -3.89
C LYS A 250 -0.53 -39.51 -4.46
N ALA A 251 -0.52 -39.16 -5.76
CA ALA A 251 0.66 -38.70 -6.47
C ALA A 251 0.84 -37.17 -6.49
N GLU A 252 -0.25 -36.39 -6.50
CA GLU A 252 -0.19 -34.93 -6.32
C GLU A 252 -0.65 -34.53 -4.89
N PRO A 253 0.25 -34.06 -4.00
CA PRO A 253 -0.14 -33.61 -2.67
C PRO A 253 -1.02 -32.35 -2.73
N PRO A 254 -1.93 -32.14 -1.76
CA PRO A 254 -2.86 -31.02 -1.77
C PRO A 254 -2.12 -29.68 -1.69
N TYR A 255 -2.36 -28.80 -2.66
CA TYR A 255 -1.71 -27.49 -2.74
C TYR A 255 -2.00 -26.62 -1.51
N LYS A 256 -0.94 -26.28 -0.77
CA LYS A 256 -0.96 -25.31 0.34
C LYS A 256 -0.30 -24.00 -0.09
N ASN A 257 -1.02 -22.89 0.00
CA ASN A 257 -0.47 -21.57 -0.27
C ASN A 257 0.31 -21.04 0.96
N ASN A 258 1.56 -21.48 1.12
CA ASN A 258 2.35 -21.29 2.35
C ASN A 258 2.90 -19.87 2.57
N ILE A 259 2.67 -18.90 1.66
CA ILE A 259 3.33 -17.58 1.72
C ILE A 259 2.57 -16.60 2.64
N LYS A 260 2.56 -16.86 3.96
CA LYS A 260 2.18 -15.86 4.98
C LYS A 260 3.37 -14.93 5.27
N LEU A 261 3.50 -13.86 4.48
CA LEU A 261 4.67 -12.94 4.49
C LEU A 261 4.98 -12.26 5.84
N PHE A 262 4.05 -12.28 6.80
CA PHE A 262 4.17 -11.67 8.13
C PHE A 262 4.00 -12.68 9.29
N SER A 263 3.95 -13.99 9.00
CA SER A 263 3.88 -15.03 10.05
C SER A 263 5.13 -15.00 10.93
N VAL A 264 4.94 -15.34 12.22
CA VAL A 264 6.01 -15.52 13.21
C VAL A 264 6.61 -16.94 13.15
N GLU A 265 5.94 -17.87 12.45
CA GLU A 265 6.46 -19.21 12.23
C GLU A 265 7.68 -19.20 11.28
N LEU A 266 8.65 -20.07 11.55
CA LEU A 266 9.82 -20.27 10.70
C LEU A 266 9.38 -20.73 9.31
N ARG A 267 9.53 -19.87 8.30
CA ARG A 267 9.16 -20.18 6.89
C ARG A 267 9.94 -21.37 6.31
N CYS A 268 11.06 -21.74 6.94
CA CYS A 268 11.90 -22.90 6.61
C CYS A 268 11.58 -24.17 7.41
N LYS A 269 10.57 -24.16 8.30
CA LYS A 269 10.24 -25.29 9.19
C LYS A 269 9.83 -26.55 8.43
N ASP A 270 9.05 -26.37 7.36
CA ASP A 270 8.49 -27.44 6.52
C ASP A 270 9.14 -27.42 5.12
N LEU A 271 10.41 -26.96 5.02
CA LEU A 271 11.10 -26.69 3.76
C LEU A 271 12.12 -27.80 3.48
N GLU A 272 11.63 -28.85 2.81
CA GLU A 272 12.47 -29.92 2.26
C GLU A 272 13.39 -29.34 1.18
N LEU A 273 14.71 -29.47 1.38
CA LEU A 273 15.68 -29.17 0.34
C LEU A 273 15.64 -30.29 -0.70
N PRO A 274 15.60 -30.00 -2.02
CA PRO A 274 15.71 -31.01 -3.05
C PRO A 274 16.99 -31.84 -2.88
N GLU A 275 16.93 -33.14 -3.16
CA GLU A 275 18.14 -33.95 -3.28
C GLU A 275 19.01 -33.40 -4.43
N PHE A 276 20.20 -32.93 -4.08
CA PHE A 276 21.11 -32.29 -5.03
C PHE A 276 21.81 -33.35 -5.89
N ASP A 277 21.24 -33.63 -7.07
CA ASP A 277 21.72 -34.63 -8.03
C ASP A 277 23.04 -34.26 -8.75
N GLY A 278 23.60 -33.08 -8.41
CA GLY A 278 24.79 -32.51 -9.04
C GLY A 278 24.53 -31.68 -10.30
N ARG A 279 23.26 -31.52 -10.71
CA ARG A 279 22.86 -30.78 -11.92
C ARG A 279 22.05 -29.54 -11.55
N ILE A 280 22.73 -28.40 -11.48
CA ILE A 280 22.04 -27.11 -11.51
C ILE A 280 21.64 -26.86 -12.97
N GLU A 281 20.43 -27.26 -13.36
CA GLU A 281 19.77 -26.73 -14.56
C GLU A 281 19.44 -25.25 -14.30
N ILE A 282 20.37 -24.36 -14.67
CA ILE A 282 20.12 -22.93 -14.79
C ILE A 282 19.24 -22.77 -16.04
N ASP A 283 18.08 -22.14 -15.90
CA ASP A 283 17.23 -21.78 -17.04
C ASP A 283 17.91 -20.62 -17.79
N ASP A 284 18.07 -20.73 -19.11
CA ASP A 284 18.77 -19.74 -19.95
C ASP A 284 18.08 -18.36 -19.89
N ASP A 285 16.78 -18.31 -19.56
CA ASP A 285 16.06 -17.07 -19.32
C ASP A 285 16.04 -16.70 -17.82
N LEU A 286 16.94 -15.80 -17.39
CA LEU A 286 17.01 -15.31 -16.01
C LEU A 286 15.67 -14.68 -15.52
N LEU A 287 14.78 -14.27 -16.42
CA LEU A 287 13.43 -13.81 -16.07
C LEU A 287 12.48 -14.95 -15.64
N ALA A 288 12.75 -16.20 -16.00
CA ALA A 288 11.94 -17.36 -15.62
C ALA A 288 11.82 -17.50 -14.09
N GLY A 289 12.88 -17.13 -13.35
CA GLY A 289 12.89 -17.13 -11.87
C GLY A 289 12.17 -15.95 -11.22
N ARG A 290 11.84 -14.89 -11.96
CA ARG A 290 11.14 -13.69 -11.45
C ARG A 290 9.63 -13.90 -11.45
N ARG A 291 8.87 -13.15 -10.63
CA ARG A 291 7.40 -13.31 -10.58
C ARG A 291 6.71 -12.61 -11.74
N PHE A 292 5.56 -13.14 -12.15
CA PHE A 292 4.68 -12.52 -13.16
C PHE A 292 4.36 -11.03 -12.89
N ASP A 293 4.13 -10.64 -11.63
CA ASP A 293 3.89 -9.24 -11.25
C ASP A 293 5.12 -8.33 -11.43
N GLU A 294 6.33 -8.88 -11.29
CA GLU A 294 7.58 -8.14 -11.43
C GLU A 294 8.00 -8.01 -12.90
N VAL A 295 7.89 -9.09 -13.67
CA VAL A 295 8.21 -9.09 -15.10
C VAL A 295 7.30 -8.13 -15.86
N TYR A 296 5.99 -8.11 -15.55
CA TYR A 296 5.06 -7.13 -16.14
C TYR A 296 5.33 -5.69 -15.69
N TYR A 297 5.66 -5.47 -14.41
CA TYR A 297 6.04 -4.13 -13.93
C TYR A 297 7.26 -3.60 -14.69
N LEU A 298 8.34 -4.38 -14.76
CA LEU A 298 9.55 -4.02 -15.50
C LEU A 298 9.30 -3.88 -17.01
N TRP A 299 8.41 -4.69 -17.60
CA TRP A 299 7.98 -4.56 -18.99
C TRP A 299 7.29 -3.21 -19.28
N THR A 300 6.45 -2.71 -18.36
CA THR A 300 5.86 -1.37 -18.50
C THR A 300 6.90 -0.25 -18.35
N LEU A 301 7.91 -0.41 -17.49
CA LEU A 301 9.04 0.53 -17.41
C LEU A 301 9.93 0.49 -18.67
N ALA A 302 10.06 -0.67 -19.32
CA ALA A 302 10.81 -0.84 -20.57
C ALA A 302 10.19 -0.09 -21.76
N GLY A 303 8.94 0.37 -21.66
CA GLY A 303 8.20 1.06 -22.71
C GLY A 303 6.93 0.35 -23.18
N GLY A 304 6.55 -0.75 -22.53
CA GLY A 304 5.41 -1.58 -22.90
C GLY A 304 4.05 -0.86 -22.84
N ASP A 305 3.47 -0.56 -24.00
CA ASP A 305 2.10 -0.03 -24.16
C ASP A 305 1.13 -1.16 -24.54
N LEU A 306 0.23 -1.52 -23.62
CA LEU A 306 -0.84 -2.50 -23.85
C LEU A 306 -1.79 -2.12 -24.99
N GLU A 307 -2.20 -0.85 -25.10
CA GLU A 307 -3.02 -0.44 -26.24
C GLU A 307 -2.19 -0.45 -27.53
N GLY A 308 -0.90 -0.12 -27.46
CA GLY A 308 0.06 -0.11 -28.56
C GLY A 308 0.25 -1.49 -29.18
N GLU A 309 0.50 -2.51 -28.37
CA GLU A 309 0.57 -3.91 -28.83
C GLU A 309 -0.76 -4.39 -29.41
N LEU A 310 -1.88 -4.11 -28.74
CA LEU A 310 -3.21 -4.46 -29.24
C LEU A 310 -3.55 -3.74 -30.57
N LYS A 311 -3.06 -2.52 -30.80
CA LYS A 311 -3.14 -1.82 -32.10
C LYS A 311 -2.23 -2.49 -33.14
N ARG A 312 -0.97 -2.78 -32.80
CA ARG A 312 0.03 -3.39 -33.70
C ARG A 312 -0.38 -4.80 -34.17
N LYS A 313 -0.98 -5.59 -33.29
CA LYS A 313 -1.56 -6.92 -33.59
C LYS A 313 -2.97 -6.85 -34.22
N GLY A 314 -3.50 -5.65 -34.52
CA GLY A 314 -4.76 -5.44 -35.25
C GLY A 314 -6.06 -5.68 -34.46
N ILE A 315 -5.97 -5.91 -33.14
CA ILE A 315 -7.12 -6.12 -32.24
C ILE A 315 -7.84 -4.79 -31.94
N ILE A 316 -7.07 -3.72 -31.73
CA ILE A 316 -7.59 -2.34 -31.67
C ILE A 316 -7.42 -1.68 -33.04
N LYS A 317 -8.48 -1.70 -33.85
CA LYS A 317 -8.51 -0.99 -35.14
C LYS A 317 -8.78 0.51 -34.94
N PRO A 318 -8.00 1.43 -35.53
CA PRO A 318 -8.14 2.88 -35.32
C PRO A 318 -9.30 3.53 -36.09
N LYS A 319 -9.89 2.87 -37.10
CA LYS A 319 -11.00 3.42 -37.88
C LYS A 319 -12.37 3.17 -37.20
N PRO A 320 -13.28 4.18 -37.17
CA PRO A 320 -14.66 3.99 -36.72
C PRO A 320 -15.42 2.90 -37.50
N ALA A 321 -16.42 2.29 -36.85
CA ALA A 321 -17.21 1.20 -37.44
C ALA A 321 -17.90 1.56 -38.77
N VAL A 322 -18.36 2.82 -38.87
CA VAL A 322 -19.12 3.38 -39.99
C VAL A 322 -18.36 3.33 -41.32
N PHE A 323 -17.03 3.20 -41.30
CA PHE A 323 -16.18 3.14 -42.50
C PHE A 323 -15.79 1.71 -42.92
N MET A 324 -16.53 0.68 -42.49
CA MET A 324 -16.31 -0.72 -42.90
C MET A 324 -17.60 -1.30 -43.47
N LEU A 325 -17.51 -1.96 -44.64
CA LEU A 325 -18.64 -2.64 -45.26
C LEU A 325 -19.11 -3.83 -44.41
N PRO A 326 -20.43 -4.07 -44.27
CA PRO A 326 -20.96 -5.32 -43.74
C PRO A 326 -20.58 -6.51 -44.62
N THR A 327 -20.61 -7.73 -44.07
CA THR A 327 -20.49 -8.94 -44.90
C THR A 327 -21.81 -9.23 -45.60
N VAL A 328 -21.79 -9.15 -46.93
CA VAL A 328 -22.92 -9.44 -47.82
C VAL A 328 -22.73 -10.84 -48.38
N VAL A 329 -23.72 -11.72 -48.17
CA VAL A 329 -23.78 -13.01 -48.87
C VAL A 329 -24.44 -12.75 -50.23
N ALA A 330 -23.84 -13.23 -51.32
CA ALA A 330 -24.32 -13.02 -52.68
C ALA A 330 -24.28 -14.32 -53.51
N GLY A 331 -25.22 -14.46 -54.44
CA GLY A 331 -25.36 -15.65 -55.29
C GLY A 331 -26.02 -16.84 -54.59
N GLU A 332 -26.49 -17.80 -55.39
CA GLU A 332 -27.12 -19.04 -54.89
C GLU A 332 -26.09 -20.02 -54.29
N GLU A 333 -24.80 -19.85 -54.61
CA GLU A 333 -23.68 -20.68 -54.10
C GLU A 333 -23.12 -20.17 -52.75
N GLY A 334 -23.61 -19.04 -52.24
CA GLY A 334 -23.31 -18.57 -50.88
C GLY A 334 -21.98 -17.82 -50.70
N GLU A 335 -21.44 -17.22 -51.76
CA GLU A 335 -20.21 -16.41 -51.68
C GLU A 335 -20.36 -15.23 -50.72
N THR A 336 -19.32 -14.96 -49.91
CA THR A 336 -19.36 -13.90 -48.89
C THR A 336 -18.42 -12.74 -49.24
N PHE A 337 -19.01 -11.58 -49.54
CA PHE A 337 -18.30 -10.35 -49.87
C PHE A 337 -18.28 -9.41 -48.67
N GLY A 338 -17.12 -9.28 -48.01
CA GLY A 338 -16.92 -8.41 -46.86
C GLY A 338 -15.63 -8.70 -46.10
N HIS A 339 -15.51 -8.17 -44.89
CA HIS A 339 -14.43 -8.54 -43.97
C HIS A 339 -14.90 -9.65 -43.02
N GLU A 340 -14.26 -10.83 -43.06
CA GLU A 340 -14.58 -12.00 -42.23
C GLU A 340 -14.73 -11.68 -40.73
N LYS A 341 -13.91 -10.76 -40.20
CA LYS A 341 -14.06 -10.24 -38.83
C LYS A 341 -15.16 -9.17 -38.76
N GLU A 342 -16.42 -9.60 -38.85
CA GLU A 342 -17.59 -8.78 -38.50
C GLU A 342 -17.55 -8.35 -37.02
N ARG A 343 -18.01 -7.14 -36.72
CA ARG A 343 -18.13 -6.64 -35.33
C ARG A 343 -19.27 -7.30 -34.51
N LYS A 344 -19.93 -8.35 -35.03
CA LYS A 344 -21.01 -9.06 -34.33
C LYS A 344 -20.51 -9.85 -33.11
N HIS A 345 -19.24 -10.23 -33.08
CA HIS A 345 -18.59 -10.75 -31.88
C HIS A 345 -18.18 -9.60 -30.96
N LEU A 346 -19.06 -9.30 -29.98
CA LEU A 346 -18.84 -8.30 -28.93
C LEU A 346 -17.76 -8.69 -27.90
N LEU A 347 -17.30 -9.94 -27.95
CA LEU A 347 -16.10 -10.48 -27.33
C LEU A 347 -15.20 -11.02 -28.44
N ASP A 348 -13.97 -10.50 -28.60
CA ASP A 348 -12.92 -11.16 -29.39
C ASP A 348 -12.15 -12.06 -28.42
N ASP A 349 -12.23 -13.38 -28.62
CA ASP A 349 -11.59 -14.37 -27.75
C ASP A 349 -10.06 -14.48 -27.95
N THR A 350 -9.49 -13.71 -28.90
CA THR A 350 -8.04 -13.67 -29.18
C THR A 350 -7.25 -13.14 -27.98
N THR A 351 -6.33 -13.96 -27.45
CA THR A 351 -5.23 -13.51 -26.59
C THR A 351 -4.00 -13.26 -27.46
N ILE A 352 -3.33 -12.12 -27.29
CA ILE A 352 -2.01 -11.86 -27.90
C ILE A 352 -0.91 -12.04 -26.86
N LEU A 353 0.27 -12.51 -27.28
CA LEU A 353 1.46 -12.55 -26.43
C LEU A 353 2.20 -11.21 -26.48
N LEU A 354 2.64 -10.72 -25.31
CA LEU A 354 3.58 -9.60 -25.21
C LEU A 354 5.00 -10.08 -25.50
N SER A 355 5.77 -9.31 -26.27
CA SER A 355 7.21 -9.55 -26.39
C SER A 355 7.93 -9.05 -25.14
N LEU A 356 8.81 -9.88 -24.59
CA LEU A 356 9.76 -9.52 -23.53
C LEU A 356 11.14 -9.15 -24.10
N GLU A 357 11.28 -9.05 -25.43
CA GLU A 357 12.55 -8.78 -26.14
C GLU A 357 13.19 -7.45 -25.73
N GLU A 358 12.45 -6.34 -25.79
CA GLU A 358 12.96 -5.05 -25.31
C GLU A 358 13.27 -5.08 -23.81
N LEU A 359 12.47 -5.79 -22.99
CA LEU A 359 12.79 -5.94 -21.57
C LEU A 359 14.11 -6.68 -21.36
N ARG A 360 14.37 -7.78 -22.07
CA ARG A 360 15.66 -8.49 -21.97
C ARG A 360 16.82 -7.61 -22.44
N GLN A 361 16.67 -6.88 -23.54
CA GLN A 361 17.68 -5.93 -24.02
C GLN A 361 17.99 -4.81 -23.00
N ARG A 362 16.97 -4.30 -22.28
CA ARG A 362 17.18 -3.29 -21.22
C ARG A 362 17.81 -3.87 -19.94
N LEU A 363 17.84 -5.19 -19.77
CA LEU A 363 18.45 -5.88 -18.63
C LEU A 363 19.77 -6.59 -18.99
N GLU A 364 20.20 -6.56 -20.26
CA GLU A 364 21.36 -7.29 -20.79
C GLU A 364 22.70 -6.90 -20.12
N ASN A 365 22.79 -5.69 -19.56
CA ASN A 365 23.98 -5.22 -18.83
C ASN A 365 23.98 -5.56 -17.34
N ILE A 366 22.90 -6.18 -16.81
CA ILE A 366 22.80 -6.54 -15.39
C ILE A 366 23.47 -7.89 -15.16
N ASP A 367 24.47 -7.92 -14.28
CA ASP A 367 25.19 -9.12 -13.88
C ASP A 367 24.24 -10.22 -13.34
N ASP A 368 24.40 -11.44 -13.83
CA ASP A 368 23.60 -12.62 -13.49
C ASP A 368 23.40 -12.81 -11.97
N THR A 369 24.43 -12.51 -11.16
CA THR A 369 24.35 -12.65 -9.69
C THR A 369 23.29 -11.74 -9.06
N ALA A 370 22.90 -10.66 -9.74
CA ALA A 370 21.80 -9.80 -9.31
C ALA A 370 20.43 -10.50 -9.33
N PHE A 371 20.23 -11.53 -10.16
CA PHE A 371 18.98 -12.29 -10.25
C PHE A 371 18.85 -13.36 -9.16
N PHE A 372 19.97 -13.99 -8.76
CA PHE A 372 20.00 -15.11 -7.80
C PHE A 372 19.84 -14.67 -6.32
N PRO A 373 19.56 -15.59 -5.37
CA PRO A 373 19.51 -15.25 -3.95
C PRO A 373 20.88 -14.78 -3.41
N LEU A 374 20.91 -13.66 -2.66
CA LEU A 374 22.13 -13.21 -1.98
C LEU A 374 22.53 -14.21 -0.88
N LEU A 375 23.67 -14.87 -1.06
CA LEU A 375 24.46 -15.45 0.02
C LEU A 375 25.20 -14.30 0.71
N GLU A 376 24.79 -13.93 1.92
CA GLU A 376 25.39 -12.79 2.64
C GLU A 376 26.77 -13.15 3.22
N ASP A 377 27.83 -12.50 2.72
CA ASP A 377 29.01 -12.19 3.54
C ASP A 377 28.76 -10.83 4.22
N GLU A 378 29.02 -10.73 5.53
CA GLU A 378 28.71 -9.53 6.34
C GLU A 378 29.54 -8.28 5.98
N ARG A 379 30.36 -8.36 4.93
CA ARG A 379 31.40 -7.38 4.58
C ARG A 379 31.04 -6.47 3.40
N THR A 380 30.11 -6.87 2.54
CA THR A 380 29.73 -6.09 1.34
C THR A 380 28.57 -5.15 1.64
N THR A 381 28.86 -3.85 1.77
CA THR A 381 27.85 -2.79 1.71
C THR A 381 27.40 -2.59 0.27
N SER A 382 26.11 -2.82 0.00
CA SER A 382 25.46 -2.82 -1.31
C SER A 382 25.88 -3.98 -2.25
N PRO A 383 24.97 -4.50 -3.09
CA PRO A 383 25.35 -5.42 -4.16
C PRO A 383 26.17 -4.66 -5.21
N ILE A 384 27.30 -5.24 -5.61
CA ILE A 384 28.18 -4.67 -6.63
C ILE A 384 27.67 -5.12 -7.99
N SER A 385 27.00 -4.23 -8.72
CA SER A 385 26.87 -4.36 -10.17
C SER A 385 28.19 -3.91 -10.83
N PRO A 386 28.61 -4.47 -11.99
CA PRO A 386 29.68 -3.88 -12.79
C PRO A 386 29.38 -2.43 -13.22
N SER A 387 28.10 -2.02 -13.29
CA SER A 387 27.64 -0.63 -13.43
C SER A 387 27.77 0.23 -12.15
N GLY A 388 28.66 -0.15 -11.23
CA GLY A 388 28.68 0.34 -9.83
C GLY A 388 28.92 1.84 -9.59
N ASN A 389 29.23 2.63 -10.62
CA ASN A 389 29.18 4.10 -10.56
C ASN A 389 27.77 4.62 -10.90
N ASP A 390 27.21 4.18 -12.01
CA ASP A 390 26.00 4.71 -12.64
C ASP A 390 24.77 4.55 -11.74
N LEU A 391 24.63 3.42 -11.04
CA LEU A 391 23.57 3.24 -10.04
C LEU A 391 23.66 4.23 -8.86
N SER A 392 24.86 4.68 -8.49
CA SER A 392 25.06 5.73 -7.48
C SER A 392 24.77 7.13 -8.03
N GLU A 393 24.93 7.35 -9.34
CA GLU A 393 24.49 8.59 -9.98
C GLU A 393 22.96 8.63 -10.09
N THR A 394 22.32 7.56 -10.57
CA THR A 394 20.85 7.41 -10.59
C THR A 394 20.23 7.54 -9.20
N GLN A 395 20.87 7.02 -8.15
CA GLN A 395 20.43 7.21 -6.76
C GLN A 395 20.33 8.70 -6.35
N SER A 396 21.12 9.58 -6.96
CA SER A 396 21.12 11.03 -6.68
C SER A 396 20.01 11.81 -7.40
N LEU A 397 19.33 11.20 -8.37
CA LEU A 397 18.30 11.84 -9.17
C LEU A 397 16.96 12.01 -8.42
N PRO A 398 16.09 12.96 -8.83
CA PRO A 398 14.70 13.07 -8.39
C PRO A 398 13.96 11.73 -8.38
N LEU A 399 13.08 11.53 -7.40
CA LEU A 399 12.41 10.24 -7.18
C LEU A 399 11.56 9.83 -8.39
N VAL A 400 10.95 10.81 -9.07
CA VAL A 400 10.15 10.60 -10.30
C VAL A 400 10.98 10.02 -11.46
N ILE A 401 12.30 10.22 -11.47
CA ILE A 401 13.21 9.59 -12.45
C ILE A 401 13.57 8.18 -11.96
N ARG A 402 13.94 8.03 -10.68
CA ARG A 402 14.26 6.73 -10.06
C ARG A 402 13.11 5.71 -10.11
N GLU A 403 11.86 6.13 -10.01
CA GLU A 403 10.68 5.26 -10.18
C GLU A 403 10.45 4.80 -11.64
N ARG A 404 11.16 5.37 -12.62
CA ARG A 404 11.07 5.04 -14.06
C ARG A 404 12.30 4.32 -14.62
N ASP A 405 13.43 4.37 -13.91
CA ASP A 405 14.66 3.69 -14.30
C ASP A 405 14.54 2.17 -14.09
N ILE A 406 14.82 1.40 -15.14
CA ILE A 406 14.52 -0.05 -15.20
C ILE A 406 15.55 -0.86 -14.40
N GLU A 407 16.84 -0.54 -14.53
CA GLU A 407 17.93 -1.22 -13.83
C GLU A 407 17.84 -0.91 -12.33
N TYR A 408 17.66 0.36 -11.99
CA TYR A 408 17.46 0.80 -10.61
C TYR A 408 16.22 0.13 -10.00
N GLN A 409 15.04 0.17 -10.65
CA GLN A 409 13.86 -0.51 -10.10
C GLN A 409 14.02 -2.03 -10.02
N PHE A 410 14.72 -2.68 -10.95
CA PHE A 410 15.07 -4.11 -10.83
C PHE A 410 15.87 -4.36 -9.54
N HIS A 411 16.98 -3.65 -9.32
CA HIS A 411 17.80 -3.82 -8.12
C HIS A 411 17.01 -3.52 -6.83
N ARG A 412 16.16 -2.49 -6.80
CA ARG A 412 15.31 -2.16 -5.63
C ARG A 412 14.24 -3.23 -5.37
N VAL A 413 13.50 -3.68 -6.38
CA VAL A 413 12.47 -4.72 -6.25
C VAL A 413 13.06 -6.03 -5.75
N VAL A 414 14.17 -6.49 -6.35
CA VAL A 414 14.84 -7.74 -5.95
C VAL A 414 15.42 -7.64 -4.52
N LEU A 415 16.00 -6.50 -4.14
CA LEU A 415 16.48 -6.24 -2.77
C LEU A 415 15.33 -6.34 -1.76
N TYR A 416 14.20 -5.69 -2.01
CA TYR A 416 13.06 -5.75 -1.09
C TYR A 416 12.38 -7.11 -1.05
N GLU A 417 12.35 -7.87 -2.15
CA GLU A 417 11.89 -9.25 -2.14
C GLU A 417 12.72 -10.11 -1.16
N ARG A 418 14.05 -10.01 -1.22
CA ARG A 418 14.98 -10.70 -0.30
C ARG A 418 14.74 -10.26 1.15
N LEU A 419 14.65 -8.96 1.41
CA LEU A 419 14.44 -8.41 2.76
C LEU A 419 13.07 -8.79 3.36
N LEU A 420 11.99 -8.79 2.58
CA LEU A 420 10.64 -9.19 3.01
C LEU A 420 10.49 -10.70 3.18
N LYS A 421 11.27 -11.51 2.45
CA LYS A 421 11.45 -12.96 2.72
C LYS A 421 12.11 -13.19 4.10
N ALA A 422 13.03 -12.33 4.52
CA ALA A 422 13.75 -12.39 5.80
C ALA A 422 13.12 -11.55 6.95
N TYR A 423 11.94 -10.98 6.76
CA TYR A 423 11.20 -10.25 7.81
C TYR A 423 10.63 -11.22 8.87
N PRO A 424 10.66 -10.91 10.19
CA PRO A 424 11.03 -9.63 10.81
C PRO A 424 12.53 -9.40 11.06
N TYR A 425 13.38 -10.42 10.91
CA TYR A 425 14.79 -10.36 11.31
C TYR A 425 15.59 -9.24 10.63
N LYS A 426 15.26 -8.90 9.37
CA LYS A 426 15.90 -7.82 8.60
C LYS A 426 15.19 -6.45 8.68
N ARG A 427 14.29 -6.21 9.65
CA ARG A 427 13.55 -4.92 9.81
C ARG A 427 14.46 -3.68 9.76
N GLU A 428 15.59 -3.68 10.47
CA GLU A 428 16.52 -2.54 10.47
C GLU A 428 17.15 -2.28 9.09
N HIS A 429 17.27 -3.30 8.23
CA HIS A 429 17.74 -3.12 6.85
C HIS A 429 16.62 -2.57 5.96
N ILE A 430 15.38 -3.04 6.12
CA ILE A 430 14.20 -2.46 5.46
C ILE A 430 14.07 -0.96 5.78
N TRP A 431 14.27 -0.56 7.05
CA TRP A 431 14.23 0.86 7.46
C TRP A 431 15.40 1.68 6.90
N LYS A 432 16.63 1.14 6.86
CA LYS A 432 17.78 1.81 6.23
C LYS A 432 17.53 2.04 4.73
N GLU A 433 17.12 1.01 4.01
CA GLU A 433 16.88 1.08 2.57
C GLU A 433 15.72 2.02 2.22
N ALA A 434 14.67 2.04 3.05
CA ALA A 434 13.49 2.86 2.80
C ALA A 434 13.75 4.36 2.93
N ARG A 435 14.88 4.76 3.55
CA ARG A 435 15.37 6.15 3.55
C ARG A 435 15.97 6.62 2.22
N VAL A 436 16.22 5.70 1.28
CA VAL A 436 16.63 6.04 -0.09
C VAL A 436 15.39 6.27 -0.95
N ASP A 437 14.50 5.28 -0.98
CA ASP A 437 13.16 5.28 -1.58
C ASP A 437 12.45 3.96 -1.24
N ILE A 438 11.20 3.83 -1.70
CA ILE A 438 10.40 2.61 -1.62
C ILE A 438 9.86 2.29 -3.03
N PRO A 439 10.23 1.16 -3.66
CA PRO A 439 9.80 0.86 -5.03
C PRO A 439 8.27 0.62 -5.09
N PRO A 440 7.55 1.21 -6.08
CA PRO A 440 6.09 1.15 -6.16
C PRO A 440 5.47 -0.24 -6.00
N LEU A 441 6.05 -1.24 -6.65
CA LEU A 441 5.52 -2.61 -6.67
C LEU A 441 5.48 -3.27 -5.27
N ASN A 442 6.46 -2.95 -4.42
CA ASN A 442 6.57 -3.55 -3.09
C ASN A 442 6.03 -2.64 -1.96
N ARG A 443 5.72 -1.37 -2.26
CA ARG A 443 5.36 -0.29 -1.31
C ARG A 443 4.42 -0.74 -0.18
N ALA A 444 3.30 -1.41 -0.50
CA ALA A 444 2.33 -1.89 0.49
C ALA A 444 2.91 -2.90 1.51
N HIS A 445 3.81 -3.78 1.09
CA HIS A 445 4.47 -4.76 1.97
C HIS A 445 5.58 -4.09 2.81
N ILE A 446 6.29 -3.13 2.23
CA ILE A 446 7.34 -2.36 2.91
C ILE A 446 6.72 -1.47 3.99
N TRP A 447 5.62 -0.79 3.69
CA TRP A 447 4.85 0.02 4.66
C TRP A 447 4.42 -0.81 5.88
N ALA A 448 3.86 -2.01 5.66
CA ALA A 448 3.49 -2.92 6.74
C ALA A 448 4.70 -3.36 7.59
N ALA A 449 5.85 -3.61 6.95
CA ALA A 449 7.10 -3.97 7.65
C ALA A 449 7.67 -2.81 8.48
N LEU A 450 7.62 -1.56 7.97
CA LEU A 450 7.99 -0.33 8.68
C LEU A 450 7.04 -0.04 9.86
N LEU A 451 5.77 -0.37 9.69
CA LEU A 451 4.73 -0.29 10.73
C LEU A 451 4.82 -1.43 11.78
N GLY A 452 5.71 -2.41 11.58
CA GLY A 452 5.93 -3.49 12.55
C GLY A 452 4.84 -4.56 12.57
N VAL A 453 4.11 -4.75 11.47
CA VAL A 453 3.08 -5.79 11.33
C VAL A 453 3.68 -7.19 11.49
N GLU A 454 3.14 -8.02 12.37
CA GLU A 454 3.57 -9.40 12.65
C GLU A 454 2.35 -10.27 13.02
N GLY A 455 2.41 -11.59 12.76
CA GLY A 455 1.42 -12.58 13.21
C GLY A 455 0.51 -13.12 12.10
N ASP A 456 -0.51 -13.89 12.48
CA ASP A 456 -1.54 -14.37 11.55
C ASP A 456 -2.59 -13.29 11.27
N VAL A 457 -2.13 -12.24 10.58
CA VAL A 457 -2.90 -11.05 10.23
C VAL A 457 -4.21 -11.38 9.49
N GLN A 458 -4.23 -12.46 8.72
CA GLN A 458 -5.44 -12.90 8.01
C GLN A 458 -6.45 -13.54 8.98
N GLY A 459 -6.01 -14.50 9.81
CA GLY A 459 -6.87 -15.10 10.84
C GLY A 459 -7.41 -14.07 11.84
N CYS A 460 -6.60 -13.08 12.22
CA CYS A 460 -7.03 -11.97 13.08
C CYS A 460 -8.01 -11.00 12.40
N TYR A 461 -7.98 -10.82 11.07
CA TYR A 461 -9.07 -10.14 10.36
C TYR A 461 -10.29 -11.11 10.34
N ASP A 462 -10.19 -12.32 9.76
CA ASP A 462 -11.37 -13.18 9.51
C ASP A 462 -12.23 -13.54 10.73
N ALA A 463 -11.67 -13.57 11.95
CA ALA A 463 -12.37 -13.94 13.19
C ALA A 463 -13.42 -12.94 13.75
N ILE A 464 -13.46 -11.67 13.31
CA ILE A 464 -14.33 -10.64 13.95
C ILE A 464 -15.62 -10.40 13.16
N ASP A 465 -16.69 -9.97 13.81
CA ASP A 465 -17.95 -9.62 13.12
C ASP A 465 -17.83 -8.34 12.26
N LYS A 466 -18.58 -8.35 11.17
CA LYS A 466 -18.49 -7.52 9.96
C LYS A 466 -19.85 -7.27 9.35
N GLU A 467 -20.77 -8.21 9.55
CA GLU A 467 -22.03 -8.26 8.81
C GLU A 467 -23.13 -7.55 9.62
N THR A 468 -23.24 -7.84 10.93
CA THR A 468 -24.25 -7.26 11.85
C THR A 468 -24.38 -5.74 11.67
N PRO A 469 -25.57 -5.21 11.31
CA PRO A 469 -25.78 -3.78 11.08
C PRO A 469 -25.41 -2.91 12.28
N GLN A 470 -24.84 -1.73 12.01
CA GLN A 470 -24.44 -0.76 13.05
C GLN A 470 -25.00 0.63 12.78
N LEU A 471 -25.21 1.43 13.83
CA LEU A 471 -25.72 2.81 13.74
C LEU A 471 -24.85 3.73 12.84
N ILE A 472 -23.56 3.39 12.70
CA ILE A 472 -22.59 4.11 11.86
C ILE A 472 -22.61 3.70 10.37
N ASP A 473 -23.23 2.57 10.01
CA ASP A 473 -23.16 2.04 8.63
C ASP A 473 -23.70 3.04 7.62
N ARG A 474 -24.79 3.75 7.96
CA ARG A 474 -25.37 4.83 7.14
C ARG A 474 -24.41 6.02 6.92
N GLN A 475 -23.57 6.35 7.90
CA GLN A 475 -22.58 7.43 7.75
C GLN A 475 -21.45 6.95 6.82
N ILE A 476 -20.97 5.73 7.03
CA ILE A 476 -19.96 5.06 6.21
C ILE A 476 -20.40 5.00 4.73
N GLU A 477 -21.66 4.66 4.47
CA GLU A 477 -22.25 4.58 3.12
C GLU A 477 -22.37 5.94 2.41
N VAL A 478 -22.47 7.04 3.15
CA VAL A 478 -22.53 8.40 2.58
C VAL A 478 -21.12 8.99 2.41
N ASP A 479 -20.15 8.59 3.23
CA ASP A 479 -18.77 9.10 3.16
C ASP A 479 -17.94 8.38 2.11
N ILE A 480 -17.95 7.04 2.09
CA ILE A 480 -17.13 6.24 1.15
C ILE A 480 -17.25 6.70 -0.31
N PRO A 481 -18.46 6.89 -0.90
CA PRO A 481 -18.58 7.23 -2.31
C PRO A 481 -18.12 8.64 -2.65
N ARG A 482 -17.73 9.46 -1.66
CA ARG A 482 -17.19 10.81 -1.83
C ARG A 482 -15.66 10.85 -1.74
N CYS A 483 -15.03 9.81 -1.18
CA CYS A 483 -13.58 9.71 -1.06
C CYS A 483 -12.92 9.38 -2.41
N HIS A 484 -11.99 10.24 -2.86
CA HIS A 484 -11.15 10.02 -4.06
C HIS A 484 -11.93 9.60 -5.33
N GLN A 485 -13.10 10.22 -5.60
CA GLN A 485 -13.95 9.91 -6.77
C GLN A 485 -13.24 9.96 -8.14
N TYR A 486 -12.10 10.66 -8.23
CA TYR A 486 -11.27 10.72 -9.44
C TYR A 486 -10.51 9.42 -9.76
N ASP A 487 -10.40 8.49 -8.80
CA ASP A 487 -9.71 7.21 -8.97
C ASP A 487 -10.69 6.10 -9.37
N GLU A 488 -10.41 5.41 -10.48
CA GLU A 488 -11.28 4.39 -11.07
C GLU A 488 -11.39 3.12 -10.23
N LEU A 489 -10.39 2.81 -9.40
CA LEU A 489 -10.46 1.67 -8.49
C LEU A 489 -11.23 2.04 -7.24
N LEU A 490 -10.93 3.19 -6.62
CA LEU A 490 -11.53 3.60 -5.35
C LEU A 490 -13.03 3.95 -5.49
N SER A 491 -13.44 4.54 -6.61
CA SER A 491 -14.84 4.82 -6.95
C SER A 491 -15.68 3.59 -7.34
N SER A 492 -15.07 2.40 -7.44
CA SER A 492 -15.79 1.18 -7.80
C SER A 492 -16.63 0.64 -6.63
N PRO A 493 -17.84 0.09 -6.86
CA PRO A 493 -18.65 -0.50 -5.78
C PRO A 493 -17.94 -1.65 -5.04
N ALA A 494 -17.00 -2.34 -5.69
CA ALA A 494 -16.18 -3.36 -5.06
C ALA A 494 -15.13 -2.78 -4.10
N ALA A 495 -14.58 -1.60 -4.38
CA ALA A 495 -13.76 -0.86 -3.43
C ALA A 495 -14.61 -0.24 -2.32
N HIS A 496 -15.80 0.29 -2.63
CA HIS A 496 -16.73 0.78 -1.61
C HIS A 496 -17.14 -0.33 -0.62
N ALA A 497 -17.53 -1.51 -1.11
CA ALA A 497 -17.87 -2.66 -0.29
C ALA A 497 -16.68 -3.15 0.54
N LYS A 498 -15.47 -3.15 -0.04
CA LYS A 498 -14.23 -3.35 0.74
C LYS A 498 -14.13 -2.29 1.84
N PHE A 499 -14.13 -0.99 1.53
CA PHE A 499 -14.00 0.08 2.52
C PHE A 499 -15.05 0.01 3.64
N LYS A 500 -16.31 -0.37 3.35
CA LYS A 500 -17.35 -0.59 4.38
C LYS A 500 -16.99 -1.75 5.31
N ARG A 501 -16.69 -2.93 4.74
CA ARG A 501 -16.22 -4.11 5.51
C ARG A 501 -14.98 -3.79 6.34
N ILE A 502 -14.08 -3.01 5.75
CA ILE A 502 -12.84 -2.50 6.34
C ILE A 502 -13.18 -1.57 7.54
N LEU A 503 -14.12 -0.64 7.42
CA LEU A 503 -14.49 0.25 8.53
C LEU A 503 -15.12 -0.51 9.71
N LYS A 504 -16.18 -1.29 9.46
CA LYS A 504 -16.98 -1.97 10.49
C LYS A 504 -16.14 -2.81 11.46
N ALA A 505 -15.16 -3.53 10.95
CA ALA A 505 -14.53 -4.61 11.70
C ALA A 505 -13.45 -4.16 12.70
N TRP A 506 -12.77 -3.03 12.46
CA TRP A 506 -12.01 -2.40 13.55
C TRP A 506 -12.96 -1.74 14.56
N VAL A 507 -14.12 -1.17 14.16
CA VAL A 507 -15.09 -0.61 15.14
C VAL A 507 -15.46 -1.67 16.18
N PHE A 508 -15.59 -2.93 15.72
CA PHE A 508 -15.76 -4.08 16.59
C PHE A 508 -14.48 -4.44 17.38
N SER A 509 -13.30 -4.37 16.75
CA SER A 509 -11.99 -4.62 17.41
C SER A 509 -11.68 -3.65 18.55
N ASN A 510 -12.18 -2.41 18.46
CA ASN A 510 -11.97 -1.35 19.43
C ASN A 510 -13.32 -0.73 19.78
N PRO A 511 -14.00 -1.17 20.85
CA PRO A 511 -15.29 -0.63 21.29
C PRO A 511 -15.30 0.89 21.51
N HIS A 512 -14.12 1.50 21.55
CA HIS A 512 -13.88 2.91 21.29
C HIS A 512 -12.84 3.06 20.12
N LEU A 513 -13.29 3.36 18.88
CA LEU A 513 -12.57 3.88 17.64
C LEU A 513 -12.49 2.94 16.36
N VAL A 514 -11.97 3.39 15.17
CA VAL A 514 -12.29 2.87 13.76
C VAL A 514 -11.11 2.47 12.76
N TYR A 515 -11.31 1.51 11.77
CA TYR A 515 -10.61 1.19 10.44
C TYR A 515 -9.60 -0.06 10.20
N TRP A 516 -9.53 -0.72 8.98
CA TRP A 516 -8.91 -2.09 8.63
C TRP A 516 -8.11 -2.23 7.27
N GLN A 517 -8.09 -3.47 6.71
CA GLN A 517 -7.63 -4.18 5.48
C GLN A 517 -6.65 -5.38 5.59
N ALA A 518 -6.89 -6.33 6.51
CA ALA A 518 -6.01 -7.48 6.82
C ALA A 518 -4.53 -7.04 6.94
N LEU A 519 -3.69 -7.20 5.91
CA LEU A 519 -2.37 -6.56 5.88
C LEU A 519 -2.43 -5.05 6.16
N ALA A 520 -3.32 -4.34 5.48
CA ALA A 520 -3.62 -2.94 5.74
C ALA A 520 -4.49 -2.72 7.00
N PHE A 521 -5.10 -3.74 7.62
CA PHE A 521 -5.68 -3.62 8.97
C PHE A 521 -4.59 -3.57 9.99
N ALA A 522 -3.65 -4.52 9.97
CA ALA A 522 -2.50 -4.48 10.85
C ALA A 522 -1.66 -3.23 10.59
N SER A 523 -1.54 -2.78 9.34
CA SER A 523 -0.90 -1.49 9.01
C SER A 523 -1.66 -0.32 9.63
N LEU A 524 -2.96 -0.21 9.41
CA LEU A 524 -3.79 0.86 9.97
C LEU A 524 -3.89 0.79 11.51
N SER A 525 -3.73 -0.41 12.06
CA SER A 525 -3.66 -0.74 13.50
C SER A 525 -2.34 -0.39 14.15
N ALA A 526 -1.26 -0.33 13.38
CA ALA A 526 -0.02 0.28 13.82
C ALA A 526 -0.07 1.80 13.61
N PHE A 527 -0.65 2.26 12.50
CA PHE A 527 -0.66 3.65 12.04
C PHE A 527 -1.52 4.57 12.90
N ILE A 528 -2.81 4.26 13.13
CA ILE A 528 -3.71 5.11 13.92
C ILE A 528 -3.15 5.28 15.35
N PRO A 529 -2.74 4.23 16.08
CA PRO A 529 -2.12 4.40 17.39
C PRO A 529 -0.74 5.06 17.36
N LYS A 530 -0.01 5.08 16.22
CA LYS A 530 1.30 5.77 16.09
C LYS A 530 1.14 7.27 15.86
N TYR A 531 0.21 7.70 15.00
CA TYR A 531 0.11 9.12 14.59
C TYR A 531 -1.16 9.84 15.08
N LEU A 532 -2.25 9.10 15.27
CA LEU A 532 -3.61 9.58 15.54
C LEU A 532 -4.14 8.99 16.86
N HIS A 533 -3.24 8.82 17.84
CA HIS A 533 -3.58 8.27 19.15
C HIS A 533 -4.66 9.13 19.83
N HIS A 534 -5.79 8.51 20.18
CA HIS A 534 -6.99 9.17 20.74
C HIS A 534 -7.68 10.24 19.86
N PHE A 535 -7.26 10.47 18.60
CA PHE A 535 -7.81 11.55 17.75
C PHE A 535 -9.32 11.41 17.45
N PHE A 536 -9.85 10.19 17.42
CA PHE A 536 -11.25 9.94 17.05
C PHE A 536 -12.18 9.78 18.27
N LEU A 537 -11.70 9.99 19.50
CA LEU A 537 -12.50 9.88 20.73
C LEU A 537 -13.80 10.71 20.66
N LYS A 538 -14.87 10.19 21.27
CA LYS A 538 -16.17 10.89 21.35
C LYS A 538 -16.05 12.27 22.01
N ASP A 539 -15.10 12.41 22.94
CA ASP A 539 -14.48 13.69 23.24
C ASP A 539 -12.97 13.60 22.91
N ASN A 540 -12.59 14.20 21.79
CA ASN A 540 -11.22 14.37 21.32
C ASN A 540 -10.71 15.80 21.51
N SER A 541 -11.51 16.69 22.12
CA SER A 541 -11.30 18.14 22.14
C SER A 541 -9.94 18.52 22.72
N ALA A 542 -9.59 17.92 23.86
CA ALA A 542 -8.30 18.14 24.52
C ALA A 542 -7.11 17.58 23.71
N VAL A 543 -7.31 16.47 22.97
CA VAL A 543 -6.27 15.84 22.15
C VAL A 543 -5.92 16.75 20.96
N ILE A 544 -6.94 17.22 20.23
CA ILE A 544 -6.77 18.09 19.08
C ILE A 544 -6.20 19.45 19.52
N GLN A 545 -6.73 20.04 20.60
CA GLN A 545 -6.23 21.33 21.10
C GLN A 545 -4.80 21.27 21.66
N GLU A 546 -4.37 20.17 22.28
CA GLU A 546 -2.95 19.97 22.62
C GLU A 546 -2.09 19.91 21.35
N TYR A 547 -2.52 19.12 20.36
CA TYR A 547 -1.75 18.90 19.13
C TYR A 547 -1.58 20.19 18.32
N LEU A 548 -2.64 21.01 18.23
CA LEU A 548 -2.61 22.31 17.56
C LEU A 548 -1.79 23.35 18.33
N ALA A 549 -1.83 23.37 19.67
CA ALA A 549 -0.98 24.27 20.45
C ALA A 549 0.53 23.93 20.26
N VAL A 550 0.89 22.64 20.28
CA VAL A 550 2.26 22.20 19.94
C VAL A 550 2.63 22.51 18.48
N PHE A 551 1.65 22.50 17.56
CA PHE A 551 1.88 22.95 16.19
C PHE A 551 2.18 24.46 16.11
N SER A 552 1.39 25.31 16.79
CA SER A 552 1.65 26.75 16.91
C SER A 552 3.06 27.04 17.45
N HIS A 553 3.47 26.34 18.51
CA HIS A 553 4.83 26.43 19.08
C HIS A 553 5.93 26.08 18.07
N LEU A 554 5.67 25.13 17.15
CA LEU A 554 6.63 24.74 16.12
C LEU A 554 6.66 25.73 14.94
N ILE A 555 5.55 26.38 14.60
CA ILE A 555 5.55 27.51 13.66
C ILE A 555 6.41 28.64 14.26
N ALA A 556 6.13 29.07 15.50
CA ALA A 556 6.89 30.12 16.19
C ALA A 556 8.40 29.77 16.37
N PHE A 557 8.72 28.50 16.63
CA PHE A 557 10.10 28.04 16.77
C PHE A 557 10.90 28.07 15.44
N HIS A 558 10.27 27.79 14.30
CA HIS A 558 10.96 27.73 12.99
C HIS A 558 10.83 29.01 12.15
N ASP A 559 9.69 29.70 12.22
CA ASP A 559 9.38 30.93 11.47
C ASP A 559 8.52 31.90 12.31
N PRO A 560 9.13 32.63 13.25
CA PRO A 560 8.40 33.51 14.17
C PRO A 560 7.74 34.70 13.46
N GLU A 561 8.30 35.16 12.34
CA GLU A 561 7.73 36.24 11.53
C GLU A 561 6.37 35.82 10.96
N LEU A 562 6.29 34.60 10.39
CA LEU A 562 5.03 34.01 9.93
C LEU A 562 4.06 33.76 11.09
N ALA A 563 4.54 33.27 12.24
CA ALA A 563 3.69 33.05 13.42
C ALA A 563 3.06 34.35 13.94
N ASN A 564 3.87 35.40 14.13
CA ASN A 564 3.43 36.71 14.60
C ASN A 564 2.43 37.35 13.61
N HIS A 565 2.67 37.23 12.30
CA HIS A 565 1.73 37.71 11.27
C HIS A 565 0.39 36.98 11.37
N MET A 566 0.40 35.64 11.35
CA MET A 566 -0.80 34.80 11.43
C MET A 566 -1.61 35.05 12.72
N GLU A 567 -0.93 35.25 13.86
CA GLU A 567 -1.58 35.65 15.11
C GLU A 567 -2.22 37.05 14.99
N SER A 568 -1.51 38.03 14.41
CA SER A 568 -2.00 39.41 14.29
C SER A 568 -3.27 39.55 13.42
N ILE A 569 -3.46 38.67 12.43
CA ILE A 569 -4.68 38.61 11.60
C ILE A 569 -5.74 37.64 12.15
N GLY A 570 -5.50 37.00 13.31
CA GLY A 570 -6.41 36.03 13.93
C GLY A 570 -6.50 34.67 13.22
N PHE A 571 -5.54 34.35 12.34
CA PHE A 571 -5.58 33.16 11.49
C PHE A 571 -4.88 31.95 12.16
N ILE A 572 -5.56 31.38 13.16
CA ILE A 572 -5.03 30.31 14.02
C ILE A 572 -5.14 28.90 13.39
N PRO A 573 -4.27 27.92 13.78
CA PRO A 573 -4.27 26.58 13.21
C PRO A 573 -5.57 25.77 13.32
N GLU A 574 -6.41 26.04 14.32
CA GLU A 574 -7.77 25.50 14.43
C GLU A 574 -8.61 25.68 13.15
N LEU A 575 -8.34 26.71 12.34
CA LEU A 575 -9.11 27.03 11.13
C LEU A 575 -8.74 26.18 9.90
N TYR A 576 -7.51 25.64 9.83
CA TYR A 576 -6.99 24.97 8.61
C TYR A 576 -6.29 23.64 8.86
N ALA A 577 -5.64 23.44 10.02
CA ALA A 577 -4.79 22.28 10.26
C ALA A 577 -5.53 21.04 10.84
N ILE A 578 -6.78 21.21 11.29
CA ILE A 578 -7.63 20.09 11.75
C ILE A 578 -7.79 19.00 10.67
N PRO A 579 -8.25 19.28 9.44
CA PRO A 579 -8.36 18.25 8.39
C PRO A 579 -7.00 17.73 7.93
N TRP A 580 -5.93 18.55 7.99
CA TRP A 580 -4.57 18.12 7.67
C TRP A 580 -4.15 16.94 8.54
N PHE A 581 -4.26 17.08 9.86
CA PHE A 581 -3.84 16.03 10.78
C PHE A 581 -4.84 14.87 10.83
N LEU A 582 -6.16 15.11 10.85
CA LEU A 582 -7.17 14.03 10.85
C LEU A 582 -7.05 13.06 9.66
N THR A 583 -6.64 13.57 8.49
CA THR A 583 -6.47 12.77 7.26
C THR A 583 -5.01 12.43 6.94
N MET A 584 -4.06 12.85 7.78
CA MET A 584 -2.61 12.74 7.53
C MET A 584 -2.22 13.24 6.12
N PHE A 585 -2.73 14.43 5.79
CA PHE A 585 -2.59 15.15 4.52
C PHE A 585 -3.25 14.51 3.28
N ALA A 586 -3.96 13.38 3.42
CA ALA A 586 -4.54 12.65 2.27
C ALA A 586 -5.69 13.38 1.54
N HIS A 587 -6.35 14.37 2.17
CA HIS A 587 -7.29 15.25 1.47
C HIS A 587 -6.60 16.43 0.75
N VAL A 588 -5.36 16.77 1.12
CA VAL A 588 -4.60 17.89 0.55
C VAL A 588 -3.91 17.47 -0.74
N PHE A 589 -3.30 16.27 -0.75
CA PHE A 589 -2.45 15.83 -1.85
C PHE A 589 -3.07 14.67 -2.64
N PRO A 590 -2.96 14.68 -3.99
CA PRO A 590 -3.39 13.56 -4.82
C PRO A 590 -2.56 12.31 -4.52
N LEU A 591 -3.11 11.13 -4.80
CA LEU A 591 -2.55 9.83 -4.40
C LEU A 591 -1.06 9.65 -4.77
N HIS A 592 -0.63 10.10 -5.95
CA HIS A 592 0.78 10.01 -6.35
C HIS A 592 1.72 10.87 -5.49
N LYS A 593 1.28 12.05 -5.00
CA LYS A 593 2.08 12.89 -4.09
C LYS A 593 2.03 12.35 -2.65
N ILE A 594 0.86 11.91 -2.17
CA ILE A 594 0.75 11.45 -0.78
C ILE A 594 1.59 10.20 -0.51
N PHE A 595 1.80 9.33 -1.51
CA PHE A 595 2.68 8.16 -1.38
C PHE A 595 4.13 8.56 -1.06
N HIS A 596 4.73 9.53 -1.76
CA HIS A 596 6.10 9.99 -1.49
C HIS A 596 6.24 10.61 -0.08
N LEU A 597 5.21 11.34 0.34
CA LEU A 597 5.14 11.91 1.69
C LEU A 597 4.99 10.81 2.76
N TRP A 598 4.20 9.78 2.49
CA TRP A 598 3.97 8.67 3.40
C TRP A 598 5.15 7.69 3.49
N ASP A 599 5.87 7.47 2.39
CA ASP A 599 7.16 6.76 2.38
C ASP A 599 8.12 7.37 3.41
N THR A 600 8.16 8.72 3.49
CA THR A 600 8.94 9.45 4.51
C THR A 600 8.30 9.40 5.90
N LEU A 601 6.99 9.64 6.01
CA LEU A 601 6.23 9.65 7.27
C LEU A 601 6.45 8.38 8.10
N LEU A 602 6.42 7.21 7.45
CA LEU A 602 6.50 5.91 8.11
C LEU A 602 7.86 5.65 8.78
N LEU A 603 8.92 6.30 8.29
CA LEU A 603 10.29 6.19 8.83
C LEU A 603 10.48 6.98 10.13
N GLY A 604 9.71 8.04 10.33
CA GLY A 604 9.75 8.91 11.52
C GLY A 604 8.90 8.40 12.70
N ASN A 605 8.91 9.18 13.79
CA ASN A 605 8.07 8.96 14.97
C ASN A 605 6.75 9.78 14.90
N SER A 606 5.99 9.86 15.99
CA SER A 606 4.67 10.51 16.03
C SER A 606 4.67 12.04 15.88
N SER A 607 5.82 12.73 15.87
CA SER A 607 5.91 14.19 15.71
C SER A 607 6.36 14.68 14.33
N LEU A 608 6.79 13.78 13.44
CA LEU A 608 7.06 14.13 12.03
C LEU A 608 5.87 14.79 11.29
N PRO A 609 4.57 14.48 11.54
CA PRO A 609 3.46 15.16 10.89
C PRO A 609 3.41 16.67 11.18
N LEU A 610 3.79 17.10 12.39
CA LEU A 610 3.88 18.51 12.75
C LEU A 610 4.96 19.21 11.90
N CYS A 611 6.08 18.53 11.68
CA CYS A 611 7.19 19.04 10.86
C CYS A 611 6.82 19.13 9.37
N ILE A 612 5.98 18.20 8.88
CA ILE A 612 5.36 18.28 7.54
C ILE A 612 4.43 19.50 7.44
N GLY A 613 3.59 19.75 8.44
CA GLY A 613 2.72 20.93 8.48
C GLY A 613 3.52 22.25 8.40
N VAL A 614 4.63 22.36 9.14
CA VAL A 614 5.53 23.54 9.06
C VAL A 614 6.25 23.62 7.71
N ALA A 615 6.59 22.49 7.07
CA ALA A 615 7.16 22.47 5.73
C ALA A 615 6.19 23.00 4.65
N ILE A 616 4.90 22.66 4.76
CA ILE A 616 3.84 23.20 3.87
C ILE A 616 3.72 24.72 4.07
N LEU A 617 3.60 25.19 5.32
CA LEU A 617 3.52 26.62 5.62
C LEU A 617 4.76 27.39 5.11
N ARG A 618 5.96 26.81 5.20
CA ARG A 618 7.20 27.41 4.65
C ARG A 618 7.26 27.45 3.11
N GLN A 619 6.45 26.67 2.39
CA GLN A 619 6.28 26.84 0.94
C GLN A 619 5.23 27.92 0.59
N LEU A 620 4.24 28.14 1.44
CA LEU A 620 3.20 29.16 1.27
C LEU A 620 3.59 30.53 1.85
N ARG A 621 4.71 30.61 2.59
CA ARG A 621 5.19 31.74 3.38
C ARG A 621 5.00 33.11 2.73
N ASP A 622 5.50 33.28 1.52
CA ASP A 622 5.58 34.60 0.88
C ASP A 622 4.19 35.12 0.48
N ALA A 623 3.26 34.20 0.16
CA ALA A 623 1.85 34.54 0.00
C ALA A 623 1.19 34.85 1.35
N LEU A 624 1.38 33.99 2.37
CA LEU A 624 0.78 34.15 3.69
C LEU A 624 1.16 35.49 4.36
N LEU A 625 2.42 35.91 4.27
CA LEU A 625 2.89 37.21 4.79
C LEU A 625 2.33 38.41 4.02
N SER A 626 1.91 38.23 2.76
CA SER A 626 1.27 39.27 1.95
C SER A 626 -0.26 39.35 2.14
N TYR A 627 -0.85 38.37 2.81
CA TYR A 627 -2.29 38.11 2.83
C TYR A 627 -2.94 38.43 4.18
N GLY A 628 -4.20 38.87 4.13
CA GLY A 628 -5.08 38.99 5.28
C GLY A 628 -5.82 37.69 5.58
N PHE A 629 -6.78 37.76 6.51
CA PHE A 629 -7.55 36.60 6.97
C PHE A 629 -8.33 35.91 5.85
N ASN A 630 -9.01 36.68 4.99
CA ASN A 630 -9.88 36.14 3.95
C ASN A 630 -9.07 35.49 2.82
N GLU A 631 -7.96 36.12 2.45
CA GLU A 631 -7.03 35.68 1.42
C GLU A 631 -6.32 34.39 1.86
N CYS A 632 -5.97 34.27 3.15
CA CYS A 632 -5.51 33.02 3.75
C CYS A 632 -6.57 31.90 3.69
N ILE A 633 -7.83 32.18 4.06
CA ILE A 633 -8.93 31.18 3.96
C ILE A 633 -9.07 30.64 2.51
N LEU A 634 -8.99 31.52 1.51
CA LEU A 634 -9.04 31.12 0.10
C LEU A 634 -7.82 30.27 -0.30
N LEU A 635 -6.61 30.67 0.09
CA LEU A 635 -5.35 29.96 -0.19
C LEU A 635 -5.31 28.53 0.38
N PHE A 636 -5.99 28.28 1.50
CA PHE A 636 -6.12 26.93 2.07
C PHE A 636 -7.34 26.15 1.57
N SER A 637 -8.30 26.81 0.91
CA SER A 637 -9.45 26.17 0.26
C SER A 637 -9.08 25.57 -1.10
N ASP A 638 -8.18 26.23 -1.84
CA ASP A 638 -7.58 25.74 -3.10
C ASP A 638 -6.05 25.84 -3.01
N MET A 639 -5.43 24.84 -2.39
CA MET A 639 -3.99 24.88 -2.10
C MET A 639 -3.17 24.82 -3.40
N PRO A 640 -2.25 25.78 -3.65
CA PRO A 640 -1.42 25.77 -4.85
C PRO A 640 -0.50 24.56 -4.90
N GLY A 641 -0.01 24.24 -6.10
CA GLY A 641 0.71 23.01 -6.44
C GLY A 641 2.04 22.80 -5.70
N THR A 642 1.97 22.43 -4.41
CA THR A 642 3.10 22.22 -3.49
C THR A 642 4.12 21.23 -4.06
N ASP A 643 5.40 21.56 -3.95
CA ASP A 643 6.51 20.66 -4.30
C ASP A 643 6.66 19.60 -3.19
N ILE A 644 6.48 18.34 -3.55
CA ILE A 644 6.46 17.24 -2.57
C ILE A 644 7.88 16.77 -2.21
N GLU A 645 8.86 16.87 -3.11
CA GLU A 645 10.25 16.52 -2.83
C GLU A 645 10.87 17.56 -1.91
N LYS A 646 10.61 18.86 -2.19
CA LYS A 646 10.95 19.96 -1.27
C LYS A 646 10.22 19.82 0.06
N CYS A 647 8.94 19.46 0.08
CA CYS A 647 8.17 19.27 1.34
C CYS A 647 8.78 18.15 2.20
N VAL A 648 9.14 17.02 1.60
CA VAL A 648 9.85 15.93 2.26
C VAL A 648 11.19 16.42 2.83
N GLN A 649 12.03 17.05 2.02
CA GLN A 649 13.35 17.52 2.43
C GLN A 649 13.29 18.59 3.53
N ASP A 650 12.39 19.57 3.43
CA ASP A 650 12.17 20.57 4.47
C ASP A 650 11.62 19.94 5.76
N SER A 651 10.69 18.98 5.68
CA SER A 651 10.14 18.30 6.88
C SER A 651 11.20 17.50 7.64
N ILE A 652 12.12 16.84 6.93
CA ILE A 652 13.26 16.12 7.52
C ILE A 652 14.24 17.12 8.17
N ASN A 653 14.51 18.26 7.52
CA ASN A 653 15.38 19.31 8.06
C ASN A 653 14.80 19.92 9.33
N ILE A 654 13.50 20.25 9.32
CA ILE A 654 12.72 20.75 10.46
C ILE A 654 12.77 19.73 11.61
N PHE A 655 12.47 18.46 11.35
CA PHE A 655 12.51 17.38 12.33
C PHE A 655 13.91 17.22 12.96
N CYS A 656 14.97 17.22 12.15
CA CYS A 656 16.35 17.10 12.65
C CYS A 656 16.86 18.34 13.39
N CYS A 657 16.21 19.50 13.21
CA CYS A 657 16.54 20.76 13.90
C CYS A 657 15.64 21.04 15.13
N THR A 658 14.72 20.14 15.48
CA THR A 658 13.78 20.30 16.59
C THR A 658 14.16 19.39 17.76
N PRO A 659 14.33 19.90 19.00
CA PRO A 659 14.52 19.06 20.18
C PRO A 659 13.33 18.10 20.39
N LYS A 660 13.57 16.84 20.76
CA LYS A 660 12.50 15.83 20.91
C LYS A 660 11.44 16.28 21.91
N SER A 661 11.89 16.77 23.06
CA SER A 661 11.06 17.28 24.16
C SER A 661 10.24 18.53 23.79
N ALA A 662 10.63 19.29 22.75
CA ALA A 662 9.81 20.39 22.24
C ALA A 662 8.51 19.87 21.61
N THR A 663 8.54 18.68 20.99
CA THR A 663 7.37 18.03 20.36
C THR A 663 6.52 17.17 21.33
N PHE A 664 6.79 17.26 22.64
CA PHE A 664 6.09 16.52 23.67
C PHE A 664 4.58 16.82 23.68
N ARG A 665 3.78 15.75 23.70
CA ARG A 665 2.31 15.77 23.82
C ARG A 665 1.90 14.73 24.86
N LYS A 666 1.08 15.11 25.85
CA LYS A 666 0.52 14.24 26.90
C LYS A 666 -0.36 13.13 26.32
N HIS A 667 -1.09 13.42 25.24
CA HIS A 667 -2.05 12.49 24.62
C HIS A 667 -1.43 11.59 23.54
N ALA A 668 -0.13 11.74 23.22
CA ALA A 668 0.60 10.81 22.36
C ALA A 668 0.67 9.39 22.95
N ARG A 669 1.01 8.41 22.11
CA ARG A 669 1.04 6.99 22.48
C ARG A 669 2.03 6.72 23.63
N PRO A 670 1.65 6.03 24.71
CA PRO A 670 2.59 5.56 25.72
C PRO A 670 3.43 4.38 25.18
N PRO A 671 4.63 4.13 25.73
CA PRO A 671 5.50 3.06 25.26
C PRO A 671 4.85 1.68 25.42
N PRO A 672 5.06 0.75 24.47
CA PRO A 672 4.50 -0.58 24.55
C PRO A 672 5.09 -1.34 25.75
N LYS A 673 4.21 -1.89 26.60
CA LYS A 673 4.64 -2.81 27.67
C LYS A 673 5.41 -3.99 27.07
N PRO A 674 6.58 -4.38 27.61
CA PRO A 674 7.37 -5.48 27.06
C PRO A 674 6.57 -6.79 27.12
N LYS A 675 6.33 -7.41 25.96
CA LYS A 675 5.76 -8.76 25.89
C LYS A 675 6.85 -9.78 26.23
N ASN A 676 6.56 -10.71 27.14
CA ASN A 676 7.47 -11.81 27.47
C ASN A 676 7.84 -12.59 26.19
N GLY A 677 9.14 -12.81 25.97
CA GLY A 677 9.66 -13.56 24.83
C GLY A 677 10.05 -12.74 23.59
N GLN A 678 9.58 -11.50 23.40
CA GLN A 678 10.05 -10.67 22.29
C GLN A 678 11.48 -10.15 22.54
N ARG A 679 12.41 -10.46 21.61
CA ARG A 679 13.74 -9.83 21.59
C ARG A 679 13.58 -8.32 21.32
N LYS A 680 14.19 -7.48 22.15
CA LYS A 680 14.29 -6.04 21.89
C LYS A 680 15.20 -5.80 20.69
N PHE A 681 14.62 -5.42 19.55
CA PHE A 681 15.39 -4.84 18.44
C PHE A 681 15.79 -3.41 18.80
N PRO A 682 17.02 -2.96 18.47
CA PRO A 682 17.52 -1.64 18.83
C PRO A 682 16.92 -0.56 17.92
N ALA A 683 15.76 0.00 18.31
CA ALA A 683 15.06 0.99 17.53
C ALA A 683 15.91 2.26 17.26
N SER A 684 15.92 2.71 16.01
CA SER A 684 16.58 3.95 15.57
C SER A 684 16.15 5.17 16.38
N TYR A 685 17.10 6.06 16.70
CA TYR A 685 16.83 7.34 17.38
C TYR A 685 15.80 8.20 16.63
N TYR A 686 15.71 8.06 15.30
CA TYR A 686 14.75 8.79 14.45
C TYR A 686 13.34 8.18 14.46
N SER A 687 13.18 6.93 14.90
CA SER A 687 11.90 6.20 14.93
C SER A 687 11.31 6.06 16.34
N THR A 688 11.99 6.54 17.39
CA THR A 688 11.53 6.50 18.78
C THR A 688 10.87 7.81 19.18
N ASP A 689 9.70 7.73 19.81
CA ASP A 689 9.01 8.87 20.42
C ASP A 689 9.67 9.25 21.76
N TYR A 690 9.47 10.47 22.24
CA TYR A 690 10.02 10.90 23.54
C TYR A 690 9.50 10.02 24.70
N HIS A 691 8.27 9.52 24.61
CA HIS A 691 7.70 8.61 25.60
C HIS A 691 8.33 7.20 25.61
N ASP A 692 9.09 6.81 24.56
CA ASP A 692 9.85 5.55 24.54
C ASP A 692 11.15 5.62 25.35
N GLN A 693 11.60 6.81 25.72
CA GLN A 693 12.80 7.00 26.54
C GLN A 693 12.51 6.69 28.02
N PRO A 694 13.47 6.14 28.78
CA PRO A 694 13.31 5.93 30.22
C PRO A 694 13.12 7.29 30.92
N ARG A 695 12.00 7.47 31.62
CA ARG A 695 11.75 8.70 32.39
C ARG A 695 12.77 8.83 33.53
N THR A 696 13.34 10.02 33.67
CA THR A 696 14.28 10.41 34.73
C THR A 696 13.79 11.68 35.43
N GLU A 697 14.47 12.14 36.48
CA GLU A 697 14.20 13.44 37.11
C GLU A 697 14.43 14.65 36.17
N LEU A 698 15.14 14.44 35.05
CA LEU A 698 15.44 15.45 34.05
C LEU A 698 14.37 15.56 32.94
N SER A 699 13.37 14.65 32.95
CA SER A 699 12.37 14.50 31.89
C SER A 699 11.29 15.58 31.95
N ARG A 700 10.71 15.92 30.79
CA ARG A 700 9.58 16.87 30.69
C ARG A 700 8.30 16.27 31.29
N GLU A 701 7.74 16.95 32.30
CA GLU A 701 6.41 16.66 32.84
C GLU A 701 5.30 17.19 31.88
N PRO A 702 4.11 16.57 31.84
CA PRO A 702 2.98 17.11 31.08
C PRO A 702 2.51 18.47 31.61
N LEU A 703 2.19 19.40 30.71
CA LEU A 703 1.57 20.67 31.05
C LEU A 703 0.04 20.55 31.10
N THR A 704 -0.63 21.53 31.69
CA THR A 704 -2.06 21.78 31.43
C THR A 704 -2.26 22.40 30.05
N LEU A 705 -3.47 22.26 29.49
CA LEU A 705 -3.81 22.86 28.20
C LEU A 705 -3.84 24.41 28.25
N GLU A 706 -4.14 24.97 29.43
CA GLU A 706 -4.16 26.41 29.69
C GLU A 706 -2.73 27.00 29.70
N GLU A 707 -1.79 26.37 30.43
CA GLU A 707 -0.36 26.72 30.35
C GLU A 707 0.14 26.64 28.90
N LEU A 708 -0.12 25.51 28.22
CA LEU A 708 0.36 25.25 26.87
C LEU A 708 -0.14 26.29 25.86
N LYS A 709 -1.38 26.80 26.03
CA LYS A 709 -1.96 27.87 25.20
C LYS A 709 -1.52 29.28 25.61
N SER A 710 -0.98 29.47 26.81
CA SER A 710 -0.44 30.76 27.29
C SER A 710 1.03 31.02 26.90
N GLU A 711 1.75 29.97 26.51
CA GLU A 711 3.12 30.03 26.01
C GLU A 711 3.13 30.13 24.48
N VAL A 712 4.07 30.89 23.91
CA VAL A 712 4.30 30.94 22.44
C VAL A 712 5.49 30.07 22.02
N SER A 713 6.50 29.95 22.88
CA SER A 713 7.69 29.11 22.66
C SER A 713 7.55 27.72 23.30
N PRO A 714 8.00 26.63 22.65
CA PRO A 714 7.96 25.29 23.24
C PRO A 714 8.94 25.13 24.43
N ARG A 715 8.67 24.17 25.33
CA ARG A 715 9.58 23.80 26.43
C ARG A 715 10.52 22.65 26.07
N ILE A 716 11.78 22.72 26.50
CA ILE A 716 12.81 21.67 26.36
C ILE A 716 13.04 20.92 27.70
N SER A 717 13.38 19.63 27.68
CA SER A 717 13.77 18.88 28.88
C SER A 717 15.23 19.12 29.26
N ALA A 718 15.61 18.72 30.48
CA ALA A 718 17.01 18.81 30.91
C ALA A 718 17.90 17.75 30.24
N GLU A 719 17.39 16.58 29.82
CA GLU A 719 18.19 15.63 29.01
C GLU A 719 18.53 16.21 27.63
N ASP A 720 17.52 16.72 26.90
CA ASP A 720 17.70 17.33 25.58
C ASP A 720 18.69 18.52 25.67
N LEU A 721 18.60 19.33 26.74
CA LEU A 721 19.53 20.44 26.96
C LEU A 721 20.98 19.95 27.16
N ILE A 722 21.19 18.87 27.92
CA ILE A 722 22.52 18.29 28.18
C ILE A 722 23.10 17.61 26.93
N GLU A 723 22.30 16.86 26.18
CA GLU A 723 22.71 16.25 24.91
C GLU A 723 23.10 17.33 23.89
N LEU A 724 22.29 18.37 23.75
CA LEU A 724 22.54 19.46 22.81
C LEU A 724 23.76 20.33 23.20
N CYS A 725 24.03 20.54 24.50
CA CYS A 725 25.15 21.36 24.98
C CYS A 725 26.48 20.60 25.19
N GLU A 726 26.55 19.30 24.90
CA GLU A 726 27.72 18.43 25.14
C GLU A 726 28.24 18.44 26.60
N LEU A 727 27.38 18.77 27.58
CA LEU A 727 27.77 19.02 28.99
C LEU A 727 28.14 17.73 29.73
N LYS A 728 29.42 17.35 29.68
CA LYS A 728 29.94 16.15 30.36
C LYS A 728 30.20 16.36 31.85
N GLY A 729 29.27 15.90 32.68
CA GLY A 729 29.59 15.41 34.02
C GLY A 729 30.44 14.12 33.96
N PRO A 730 31.07 13.70 35.08
CA PRO A 730 32.07 12.63 35.10
C PRO A 730 31.50 11.19 35.07
N SER A 731 30.86 10.80 33.96
CA SER A 731 30.62 9.39 33.55
C SER A 731 29.59 8.58 34.39
N PRO A 732 29.08 7.41 33.94
CA PRO A 732 28.98 6.86 32.57
C PRO A 732 27.53 6.55 32.13
N SER A 733 27.18 6.87 30.88
CA SER A 733 26.15 6.11 30.13
C SER A 733 26.57 5.97 28.66
N LYS A 734 26.19 4.87 28.00
CA LYS A 734 26.66 4.51 26.66
C LYS A 734 25.52 4.57 25.63
N SER A 735 25.47 5.63 24.84
CA SER A 735 24.72 5.69 23.57
C SER A 735 25.72 5.71 22.38
N PRO A 736 25.83 4.64 21.58
CA PRO A 736 26.81 4.57 20.50
C PRO A 736 26.26 5.14 19.19
N THR A 737 26.47 6.43 18.92
CA THR A 737 26.50 6.92 17.54
C THR A 737 27.83 7.61 17.24
N LYS A 738 28.53 7.17 16.19
CA LYS A 738 29.73 7.85 15.70
C LYS A 738 29.30 9.17 15.04
N LYS A 739 29.64 10.30 15.63
CA LYS A 739 29.79 11.58 14.93
C LYS A 739 31.23 12.05 15.05
N SER A 740 31.78 12.54 13.94
CA SER A 740 33.18 12.96 13.81
C SER A 740 33.23 14.44 13.42
N LYS A 741 34.32 15.11 13.81
CA LYS A 741 34.63 16.54 13.53
C LYS A 741 33.64 17.57 14.12
N THR A 742 33.86 17.88 15.39
CA THR A 742 34.05 19.27 15.87
C THR A 742 33.12 20.34 15.28
N SER A 743 31.86 20.39 15.75
CA SER A 743 31.08 21.62 15.77
C SER A 743 30.73 21.90 17.23
N ARG A 744 31.26 23.00 17.80
CA ARG A 744 30.84 23.45 19.14
C ARG A 744 29.30 23.55 19.21
N PRO A 745 28.66 23.26 20.36
CA PRO A 745 27.22 23.39 20.51
C PRO A 745 26.78 24.83 20.20
N LYS A 746 25.89 24.97 19.21
CA LYS A 746 25.40 26.27 18.70
C LYS A 746 24.18 26.71 19.49
N ILE A 747 24.36 26.97 20.77
CA ILE A 747 23.26 27.24 21.72
C ILE A 747 23.65 28.44 22.57
N LEU A 748 22.66 29.28 22.89
CA LEU A 748 22.81 30.34 23.87
C LEU A 748 21.80 30.14 25.00
N ILE A 749 22.29 30.00 26.21
CA ILE A 749 21.44 29.94 27.41
C ILE A 749 21.29 31.36 27.95
N VAL A 750 20.06 31.82 28.13
CA VAL A 750 19.73 33.16 28.61
C VAL A 750 18.96 33.05 29.92
N ASP A 751 19.45 33.68 30.96
CA ASP A 751 18.80 33.77 32.26
C ASP A 751 18.25 35.18 32.47
N PRO A 752 16.92 35.39 32.58
CA PRO A 752 16.32 36.69 32.80
C PRO A 752 16.01 36.98 34.27
N ASP A 753 16.49 36.15 35.20
CA ASP A 753 16.33 36.31 36.64
C ASP A 753 17.50 37.10 37.28
N LEU A 754 17.28 37.64 38.48
CA LEU A 754 18.32 38.34 39.25
C LEU A 754 19.18 37.37 40.08
N SER A 755 18.73 36.12 40.24
CA SER A 755 19.39 35.08 41.02
C SER A 755 20.53 34.34 40.30
N PHE A 756 20.81 34.65 39.02
CA PHE A 756 21.98 34.17 38.25
C PHE A 756 23.30 34.25 39.04
N SER A 757 23.47 35.33 39.81
CA SER A 757 24.63 35.56 40.69
C SER A 757 24.80 34.52 41.81
N ARG A 758 23.75 33.74 42.12
CA ARG A 758 23.74 32.69 43.15
C ARG A 758 24.02 31.30 42.58
N GLY A 759 23.88 31.11 41.26
CA GLY A 759 24.02 29.80 40.60
C GLY A 759 23.72 29.87 39.10
N HIS A 760 24.77 29.66 38.31
CA HIS A 760 24.89 29.61 36.86
C HIS A 760 24.64 28.29 36.10
N ILE A 761 24.32 28.29 34.81
CA ILE A 761 24.76 27.22 33.90
C ILE A 761 26.05 27.71 33.20
N PRO A 762 27.13 26.91 33.09
CA PRO A 762 28.36 27.32 32.40
C PRO A 762 28.10 27.90 31.01
N SER A 763 28.67 29.08 30.73
CA SER A 763 28.51 29.82 29.47
C SER A 763 27.10 30.39 29.18
N SER A 764 26.18 30.43 30.16
CA SER A 764 24.95 31.22 30.02
C SER A 764 25.21 32.73 30.17
N ILE A 765 24.30 33.55 29.63
CA ILE A 765 24.30 35.00 29.78
C ILE A 765 23.10 35.45 30.62
N ASN A 766 23.26 36.55 31.36
CA ASN A 766 22.18 37.15 32.14
C ASN A 766 21.62 38.38 31.41
N ILE A 767 20.29 38.44 31.24
CA ILE A 767 19.57 39.60 30.67
C ILE A 767 18.30 39.84 31.52
N PRO A 768 18.40 40.48 32.70
CA PRO A 768 17.29 40.59 33.65
C PRO A 768 16.02 41.19 33.02
N PHE A 769 14.89 40.48 33.11
CA PHE A 769 13.64 40.83 32.40
C PHE A 769 13.23 42.30 32.59
N ASN A 770 13.32 42.80 33.82
CA ASN A 770 12.92 44.16 34.20
C ASN A 770 13.75 45.28 33.54
N THR A 771 14.89 44.95 32.94
CA THR A 771 15.78 45.88 32.22
C THR A 771 16.11 45.40 30.80
N ALA A 772 15.47 44.33 30.34
CA ALA A 772 15.75 43.70 29.05
C ALA A 772 15.07 44.43 27.88
N PHE A 773 13.87 44.98 28.11
CA PHE A 773 13.00 45.56 27.10
C PHE A 773 12.68 47.02 27.41
N SER A 774 12.54 47.84 26.37
CA SER A 774 12.05 49.22 26.47
C SER A 774 10.52 49.25 26.68
N PRO A 775 9.91 50.41 27.00
CA PRO A 775 8.45 50.55 27.06
C PRO A 775 7.72 50.16 25.76
N GLU A 776 8.41 50.29 24.62
CA GLU A 776 7.93 49.94 23.27
C GLU A 776 8.08 48.44 22.96
N GLY A 777 8.86 47.70 23.77
CA GLY A 777 9.11 46.26 23.64
C GLY A 777 10.45 45.87 23.00
N ASP A 778 11.26 46.84 22.57
CA ASP A 778 12.57 46.58 21.94
C ASP A 778 13.65 46.17 22.96
N LEU A 779 14.59 45.31 22.54
CA LEU A 779 15.71 44.89 23.39
C LEU A 779 16.69 46.04 23.68
N VAL A 780 16.88 46.36 24.97
CA VAL A 780 17.79 47.43 25.42
C VAL A 780 19.25 47.05 25.10
N PRO A 781 20.03 47.89 24.39
CA PRO A 781 21.40 47.55 24.00
C PRO A 781 22.35 47.32 25.18
N CYS A 782 22.87 46.09 25.30
CA CYS A 782 23.92 45.73 26.25
C CYS A 782 24.80 44.59 25.68
N PRO A 783 25.99 44.30 26.26
CA PRO A 783 26.89 43.27 25.73
C PRO A 783 26.28 41.86 25.67
N ALA A 784 25.34 41.54 26.57
CA ALA A 784 24.59 40.29 26.56
C ALA A 784 23.56 40.26 25.41
N VAL A 785 22.88 41.37 25.11
CA VAL A 785 22.01 41.51 23.93
C VAL A 785 22.81 41.45 22.63
N SER A 786 24.02 42.03 22.56
CA SER A 786 24.92 41.85 21.40
C SER A 786 25.31 40.39 21.21
N SER A 787 25.52 39.65 22.30
CA SER A 787 25.81 38.20 22.27
C SER A 787 24.59 37.40 21.80
N LEU A 788 23.37 37.79 22.19
CA LEU A 788 22.10 37.24 21.71
C LEU A 788 21.87 37.49 20.21
N GLN A 789 22.14 38.70 19.72
CA GLN A 789 22.07 39.04 18.30
C GLN A 789 23.04 38.19 17.46
N GLN A 790 24.28 37.97 17.93
CA GLN A 790 25.25 37.08 17.28
C GLN A 790 24.81 35.60 17.24
N HIS A 791 23.79 35.23 18.01
CA HIS A 791 23.22 33.88 18.07
C HIS A 791 21.85 33.76 17.37
N LYS A 792 21.31 34.81 16.75
CA LYS A 792 20.03 34.74 16.00
C LYS A 792 20.10 33.63 14.92
N GLY A 793 19.06 32.80 14.84
CA GLY A 793 19.01 31.59 13.99
C GLY A 793 19.51 30.29 14.64
N ARG A 794 20.14 30.37 15.82
CA ARG A 794 20.56 29.25 16.68
C ARG A 794 19.52 29.00 17.78
N VAL A 795 19.63 27.89 18.50
CA VAL A 795 18.72 27.59 19.62
C VAL A 795 19.03 28.52 20.80
N VAL A 796 18.01 29.21 21.29
CA VAL A 796 18.09 30.11 22.46
C VAL A 796 17.26 29.49 23.57
N VAL A 797 17.90 29.15 24.69
CA VAL A 797 17.26 28.47 25.83
C VAL A 797 17.09 29.47 26.96
N VAL A 798 15.84 29.87 27.22
CA VAL A 798 15.50 30.76 28.34
C VAL A 798 15.33 29.93 29.61
N VAL A 799 16.11 30.24 30.64
CA VAL A 799 16.21 29.50 31.90
C VAL A 799 15.89 30.43 33.06
N GLY A 800 15.14 29.94 34.05
CA GLY A 800 14.84 30.68 35.29
C GLY A 800 14.29 29.74 36.36
N PRO A 801 13.76 30.24 37.49
CA PRO A 801 13.17 29.39 38.53
C PRO A 801 11.90 28.64 38.05
N LYS A 802 11.59 27.47 38.63
CA LYS A 802 10.40 26.69 38.26
C LYS A 802 9.12 27.54 38.46
N GLY A 803 8.42 27.84 37.37
CA GLY A 803 7.20 28.65 37.37
C GLY A 803 7.41 30.18 37.29
N GLY A 804 8.64 30.66 37.11
CA GLY A 804 8.93 32.10 36.98
C GLY A 804 8.26 32.73 35.75
N ARG A 805 7.28 33.63 35.96
CA ARG A 805 6.57 34.34 34.88
C ARG A 805 7.51 35.10 33.93
N ASN A 806 8.59 35.67 34.48
CA ASN A 806 9.59 36.41 33.71
C ASN A 806 10.26 35.54 32.63
N THR A 807 10.47 34.25 32.87
CA THR A 807 11.07 33.30 31.91
C THR A 807 10.22 33.17 30.64
N TYR A 808 8.90 32.95 30.81
CA TYR A 808 7.95 32.79 29.71
C TYR A 808 7.68 34.14 29.01
N ASN A 809 7.54 35.22 29.78
CA ASN A 809 7.37 36.56 29.22
C ASN A 809 8.59 36.99 28.37
N PHE A 810 9.80 36.71 28.83
CA PHE A 810 11.04 36.97 28.07
C PHE A 810 11.06 36.17 26.76
N ALA A 811 10.73 34.88 26.81
CA ALA A 811 10.66 34.03 25.62
C ALA A 811 9.60 34.52 24.61
N ASN A 812 8.40 34.86 25.08
CA ASN A 812 7.33 35.41 24.24
C ASN A 812 7.73 36.74 23.58
N GLN A 813 8.44 37.64 24.28
CA GLN A 813 8.95 38.89 23.67
C GLN A 813 10.08 38.63 22.66
N LEU A 814 10.96 37.64 22.88
CA LEU A 814 11.93 37.25 21.85
C LEU A 814 11.27 36.74 20.56
N VAL A 815 10.19 35.95 20.68
CA VAL A 815 9.41 35.51 19.51
C VAL A 815 8.81 36.71 18.78
N LYS A 816 8.22 37.69 19.50
CA LYS A 816 7.68 38.93 18.91
C LYS A 816 8.74 39.78 18.19
N LEU A 817 9.98 39.79 18.67
CA LEU A 817 11.15 40.40 18.01
C LEU A 817 11.77 39.51 16.91
N ASN A 818 10.98 38.56 16.38
CA ASN A 818 11.34 37.62 15.32
C ASN A 818 12.65 36.86 15.59
N TYR A 819 12.92 36.42 16.83
CA TYR A 819 14.00 35.47 17.13
C TYR A 819 13.50 34.03 16.96
N PRO A 820 14.02 33.26 15.98
CA PRO A 820 13.64 31.86 15.83
C PRO A 820 14.36 30.98 16.87
N LYS A 821 13.84 29.78 17.06
CA LYS A 821 14.38 28.69 17.90
C LYS A 821 14.53 29.03 19.39
N VAL A 822 13.64 29.87 19.90
CA VAL A 822 13.48 30.14 21.33
C VAL A 822 12.76 28.97 22.01
N VAL A 823 13.29 28.47 23.12
CA VAL A 823 12.69 27.45 23.99
C VAL A 823 12.85 27.84 25.46
N THR A 824 11.96 27.39 26.34
CA THR A 824 12.12 27.52 27.80
C THR A 824 12.54 26.19 28.44
N LEU A 825 13.39 26.21 29.46
CA LEU A 825 13.76 24.99 30.18
C LEU A 825 12.62 24.51 31.09
N HIS A 826 12.09 23.33 30.80
CA HIS A 826 11.09 22.67 31.65
C HIS A 826 11.70 22.37 33.04
N GLY A 827 10.94 22.64 34.09
CA GLY A 827 11.42 22.53 35.47
C GLY A 827 12.35 23.67 35.92
N GLY A 828 12.76 24.57 35.01
CA GLY A 828 13.66 25.68 35.31
C GLY A 828 15.09 25.24 35.64
N ILE A 829 15.90 26.16 36.15
CA ILE A 829 17.28 25.89 36.62
C ILE A 829 17.31 24.83 37.73
N ASP A 830 16.20 24.69 38.47
CA ASP A 830 16.04 23.73 39.56
C ASP A 830 16.16 22.27 39.11
N ALA A 831 15.73 21.96 37.86
CA ALA A 831 15.87 20.63 37.27
C ALA A 831 17.33 20.17 37.11
N LEU A 832 18.29 21.11 37.06
CA LEU A 832 19.71 20.80 36.91
C LEU A 832 20.46 20.64 38.24
N ARG A 833 19.84 20.94 39.39
CA ARG A 833 20.52 20.91 40.71
C ARG A 833 21.21 19.58 41.00
N HIS A 834 20.55 18.46 40.73
CA HIS A 834 21.10 17.11 41.00
C HIS A 834 22.17 16.66 39.99
N THR A 835 22.40 17.40 38.90
CA THR A 835 23.37 17.02 37.86
C THR A 835 24.81 17.45 38.17
N GLY A 836 25.00 18.38 39.12
CA GLY A 836 26.29 19.01 39.40
C GLY A 836 26.77 19.98 38.30
N LEU A 837 25.95 20.27 37.28
CA LEU A 837 26.32 21.15 36.15
C LEU A 837 26.19 22.65 36.45
N LEU A 838 25.80 23.05 37.66
CA LEU A 838 25.60 24.46 38.01
C LEU A 838 26.87 25.10 38.58
N THR A 839 27.29 26.24 38.01
CA THR A 839 28.38 27.06 38.55
C THR A 839 27.86 27.93 39.70
N VAL A 840 28.08 27.48 40.93
CA VAL A 840 27.85 28.26 42.15
C VAL A 840 29.12 29.06 42.47
N PRO A 841 29.05 30.35 42.85
CA PRO A 841 30.23 31.08 43.33
C PRO A 841 30.83 30.41 44.57
N PRO A 842 32.15 30.54 44.83
CA PRO A 842 32.70 30.18 46.12
C PRO A 842 31.98 30.98 47.21
N ALA A 843 31.53 30.30 48.27
CA ALA A 843 30.86 30.97 49.38
C ALA A 843 31.82 31.98 50.02
N THR A 844 31.39 33.24 50.10
CA THR A 844 32.07 34.27 50.89
C THR A 844 31.95 33.91 52.37
N LEU A 845 33.09 33.57 52.98
CA LEU A 845 33.26 33.39 54.42
C LEU A 845 33.06 34.71 55.18
#